data_AF-A0A1C5TMM9-F1
#
_entry.id   AF-A0A1C5TMM9-F1
#
_cell.length_a   1.000
_cell.length_b   1.000
_cell.length_c   1.000
_cell.angle_alpha   90.00
_cell.angle_beta   90.00
_cell.angle_gamma   90.00
#
_symmetry.space_group_name_H-M   'P 1'
#
loop_
_entity.id
_entity.type
_entity.pdbx_description
1 polymer ?
#
loop_
_entity_poly.entity_id
_entity_poly.type
_entity_poly.pdbx_seq_one_letter_code
_entity_poly.pdbx_strand_id
1 'polypeptide(L)'
;MKVWHIVPKQELLIPLDADHTVCVEEICVSPAEHAWQVRTQSDRAVADMTLLRRKVCSRLDLTGKVDVVHQVMAIHHGGDLPLAAVGDDEGLRSVANVYTDDLDGYDIPHEDCYDSLYEEDAELFDEDYKKACKAACDGGSSRSSSAPAGGGASASADGGNSRVWYGKAFGGDVTPITEILGEERNNVIIKGKIVKLEFRELKSKRILLSFQIADSTNGISARQFLTVGNGGGKFRQKNAMSADEYATFSQRMKVGAYVRMRGDVVYDTYVNDYVFNANDIMADDEGVTVEREDNNPTPRVELHLHTVMSDMDALITVKQLIKTIKKWGHPAIAVTDHGVVQSFPLLQELSTDKTNNIKVIYGMEGYLFDEKIDQSYHIIILAKNQVGIRNLYKLVSISHLKYIYRGRPRIPRAVLNEYREGLILGSACEAGELVRSMVQKKLPYEELKKIADYYDYLEIQPLTNNSFLVREGYVPDDEGLRDINRTILRIGDELGKMTVATCDAHFLNPEDKIYREILMTGKGFKDAQFQPDLYLRTTDEMLEEFAYLGEERAREVVITNPNKVNDMIEDVRPVPKETLYFPQIAGSSEALKNMCYEKSHKIYGDPLPQIVEDRLIEEFTSILGHGFGVLYYIAHKLVKHSNDDGYLVGSRGSVGSSFVATMSDITEVNPLPPHYVCPNCQWSEFFTKGEVGGGFDLPDKKCPKCGAELHKDGHNIPFAIFLGFDGDKVPDIDLNFSGEYHPKAHKYTEELFGKDNVFRAGTIGAVKDKTAYGYVMKWAAARGMQVNDAYVNSLVSGCTGVKSTTGQHPGGVMVIPRDMDVHHFTPVQYPANKKDSGIITTHFDYHSIEGRLVKLDILGHDDPTVIRMLEDMTGVDAKTIPFDDPATMSLFSTPKALGVTEEELGSKVGSLGIPEFGTSFVRKMLVDTKPKTFSELVRISGFSHGTDVWLNNAQDLITSGTVQLKEAISTRDDIMNYLIQHGIKPKTSFKVMENVRKGKGIDKLNKLGQKTSNYEEELKEGHIPQWFIDSCHKIGYLFPRAHAVAYVMMAFRIAWFKINYPLAYYAAFFTIRAKAFKLSAMIHGLEGQRQAMKDIMAKGKSATKIDMDLYSSLELAVEMSLRGYSFMNVDISRSDATRFTICEGKILPPFTAIDGLGVSVAEQIVSARNDAPFSSKADLKIRGKVPQPALELMAEEGCLGDLPEDEQIDLFAM
;
A
#
# COMPACT_ATOMS: atom_id res chain seq x y z
N MET A 1 32.73 -1.63 40.02
CA MET A 1 32.03 -0.80 41.02
C MET A 1 30.54 -0.95 40.77
N LYS A 2 29.70 -1.19 41.78
CA LYS A 2 28.24 -1.24 41.61
C LYS A 2 27.68 0.18 41.68
N VAL A 3 27.23 0.71 40.54
CA VAL A 3 26.45 1.97 40.46
C VAL A 3 24.98 1.58 40.52
N TRP A 4 24.22 2.26 41.37
CA TRP A 4 22.77 2.04 41.49
C TRP A 4 22.05 3.16 40.77
N HIS A 5 21.18 2.81 39.81
CA HIS A 5 20.27 3.74 39.14
C HIS A 5 18.96 3.79 39.92
N ILE A 6 18.57 4.98 40.36
CA ILE A 6 17.34 5.23 41.10
C ILE A 6 16.37 5.93 40.16
N VAL A 7 15.31 5.21 39.77
CA VAL A 7 14.25 5.73 38.90
C VAL A 7 13.08 6.22 39.77
N PRO A 8 12.75 7.52 39.74
CA PRO A 8 11.58 8.05 40.45
C PRO A 8 10.28 7.44 39.92
N LYS A 9 9.33 7.09 40.80
CA LYS A 9 7.99 6.61 40.40
C LYS A 9 7.06 7.72 39.88
N GLN A 10 7.43 8.98 40.07
CA GLN A 10 6.70 10.18 39.65
C GLN A 10 7.72 11.25 39.22
N GLU A 11 7.31 12.19 38.38
CA GLU A 11 8.17 13.30 37.95
C GLU A 11 8.62 14.15 39.15
N LEU A 12 9.93 14.30 39.32
CA LEU A 12 10.55 15.11 40.38
C LEU A 12 10.93 16.47 39.83
N LEU A 13 10.10 17.47 40.12
CA LEU A 13 10.30 18.85 39.69
C LEU A 13 11.02 19.69 40.77
N ILE A 14 12.01 20.48 40.35
CA ILE A 14 12.83 21.36 41.16
C ILE A 14 12.65 22.81 40.68
N PRO A 15 11.96 23.68 41.44
CA PRO A 15 11.81 25.09 41.08
C PRO A 15 13.11 25.86 41.33
N LEU A 16 13.67 26.45 40.27
CA LEU A 16 14.82 27.33 40.35
C LEU A 16 14.41 28.75 40.76
N ASP A 17 13.37 29.28 40.11
CA ASP A 17 12.72 30.57 40.39
C ASP A 17 11.20 30.48 40.13
N ALA A 18 10.51 31.63 40.08
CA ALA A 18 9.05 31.69 39.97
C ALA A 18 8.50 31.09 38.66
N ASP A 19 9.28 31.14 37.57
CA ASP A 19 8.84 30.78 36.23
C ASP A 19 9.73 29.68 35.59
N HIS A 20 10.71 29.12 36.32
CA HIS A 20 11.64 28.11 35.79
C HIS A 20 11.74 26.90 36.71
N THR A 21 11.32 25.75 36.19
CA THR A 21 11.35 24.47 36.88
C THR A 21 12.17 23.46 36.09
N VAL A 22 12.95 22.64 36.80
CA VAL A 22 13.80 21.61 36.21
C VAL A 22 13.32 20.23 36.66
N CYS A 23 13.16 19.29 35.74
CA CYS A 23 12.80 17.91 36.03
C CYS A 23 14.05 17.06 36.28
N VAL A 24 14.02 16.18 37.28
CA VAL A 24 15.10 15.20 37.53
C VAL A 24 14.84 13.97 36.66
N GLU A 25 15.78 13.70 35.76
CA GLU A 25 15.69 12.59 34.80
C GLU A 25 16.31 11.29 35.37
N GLU A 26 17.46 11.41 36.02
CA GLU A 26 18.22 10.25 36.49
C GLU A 26 18.98 10.56 37.78
N ILE A 27 19.01 9.61 38.72
CA ILE A 27 19.84 9.68 39.93
C ILE A 27 20.69 8.40 40.00
N CYS A 28 22.01 8.56 39.95
CA CYS A 28 22.98 7.48 40.10
C CYS A 28 23.77 7.65 41.40
N VAL A 29 23.99 6.56 42.12
CA VAL A 29 24.83 6.56 43.33
C VAL A 29 25.93 5.52 43.27
N SER A 30 27.12 5.92 43.71
CA SER A 30 28.25 5.03 44.03
C SER A 30 28.39 4.95 45.56
N PRO A 31 27.81 3.92 46.21
CA PRO A 31 27.80 3.83 47.68
C PRO A 31 29.19 3.76 48.30
N ALA A 32 30.16 3.19 47.57
CA ALA A 32 31.55 3.06 48.02
C ALA A 32 32.27 4.41 48.11
N GLU A 33 31.89 5.39 47.28
CA GLU A 33 32.55 6.70 47.20
C GLU A 33 31.73 7.83 47.85
N HIS A 34 30.53 7.54 48.37
CA HIS A 34 29.56 8.55 48.79
C HIS A 34 29.37 9.64 47.73
N ALA A 35 29.31 9.22 46.46
CA ALA A 35 29.20 10.08 45.30
C ALA A 35 27.88 9.86 44.56
N TRP A 36 27.27 10.96 44.14
CA TRP A 36 25.98 11.00 43.44
C TRP A 36 26.17 11.69 42.10
N GLN A 37 25.47 11.21 41.07
CA GLN A 37 25.33 11.90 39.79
C GLN A 37 23.85 12.07 39.51
N VAL A 38 23.40 13.32 39.32
CA VAL A 38 21.99 13.64 39.05
C VAL A 38 21.89 14.31 37.69
N ARG A 39 21.08 13.74 36.79
CA ARG A 39 20.75 14.33 35.50
C ARG A 39 19.43 15.07 35.61
N THR A 40 19.39 16.29 35.08
CA THR A 40 18.23 17.18 35.16
C THR A 40 17.93 17.80 33.79
N GLN A 41 16.68 18.13 33.52
CA GLN A 41 16.25 18.70 32.24
C GLN A 41 15.25 19.85 32.37
N SER A 42 15.32 20.85 31.49
CA SER A 42 14.30 21.91 31.35
C SER A 42 14.21 22.46 29.92
N ASP A 43 13.13 23.17 29.63
CA ASP A 43 12.81 23.82 28.35
C ASP A 43 13.77 24.96 27.95
N ARG A 44 14.49 25.53 28.92
CA ARG A 44 15.53 26.55 28.70
C ARG A 44 16.76 26.34 29.58
N ALA A 45 17.90 26.89 29.18
CA ALA A 45 19.17 26.75 29.88
C ALA A 45 19.14 27.34 31.30
N VAL A 46 19.78 26.63 32.24
CA VAL A 46 19.97 27.12 33.61
C VAL A 46 21.26 27.94 33.67
N ALA A 47 21.12 29.24 33.93
CA ALA A 47 22.25 30.18 33.95
C ALA A 47 23.21 29.94 35.13
N ASP A 48 22.70 29.50 36.28
CA ASP A 48 23.50 29.21 37.48
C ASP A 48 23.43 27.73 37.88
N MET A 49 24.39 26.96 37.36
CA MET A 49 24.54 25.54 37.70
C MET A 49 24.87 25.30 39.18
N THR A 50 25.41 26.31 39.89
CA THR A 50 25.69 26.22 41.33
C THR A 50 24.40 26.29 42.13
N LEU A 51 23.48 27.18 41.73
CA LEU A 51 22.13 27.26 42.29
C LEU A 51 21.35 25.97 42.06
N LEU A 52 21.39 25.43 40.84
CA LEU A 52 20.75 24.15 40.50
C LEU A 52 21.28 23.02 41.36
N ARG A 53 22.61 22.88 41.46
CA ARG A 53 23.23 21.87 42.31
C ARG A 53 22.78 21.98 43.76
N ARG A 54 22.74 23.20 44.31
CA ARG A 54 22.26 23.43 45.68
C ARG A 54 20.79 23.04 45.87
N LYS A 55 19.92 23.39 44.90
CA LYS A 55 18.50 23.04 44.91
C LYS A 55 18.27 21.54 44.78
N VAL A 56 19.04 20.85 43.93
CA VAL A 56 19.05 19.39 43.78
C VAL A 56 19.45 18.72 45.09
N CYS A 57 20.58 19.11 45.70
CA CYS A 57 21.02 18.53 46.97
C CYS A 57 19.99 18.73 48.08
N SER A 58 19.39 19.92 48.17
CA SER A 58 18.38 20.24 49.19
C SER A 58 17.04 19.52 48.97
N ARG A 59 16.61 19.32 47.72
CA ARG A 59 15.32 18.69 47.40
C ARG A 59 15.35 17.18 47.58
N LEU A 60 16.51 16.57 47.31
CA LEU A 60 16.74 15.13 47.35
C LEU A 60 17.47 14.66 48.61
N ASP A 61 17.83 15.59 49.52
CA ASP A 61 18.57 15.33 50.77
C ASP A 61 19.87 14.55 50.56
N LEU A 62 20.62 14.90 49.51
CA LEU A 62 21.85 14.18 49.12
C LEU A 62 23.06 14.69 49.89
N THR A 63 23.73 13.79 50.62
CA THR A 63 25.00 14.05 51.32
C THR A 63 26.18 13.43 50.58
N GLY A 64 27.32 14.13 50.50
CA GLY A 64 28.54 13.65 49.86
C GLY A 64 28.90 14.41 48.57
N LYS A 65 29.64 13.78 47.65
CA LYS A 65 30.06 14.40 46.39
C LYS A 65 28.94 14.29 45.36
N VAL A 66 28.14 15.34 45.16
CA VAL A 66 27.04 15.34 44.18
C VAL A 66 27.46 16.04 42.90
N ASP A 67 27.44 15.39 41.75
CA ASP A 67 27.63 15.99 40.44
C ASP A 67 26.27 16.15 39.75
N VAL A 68 26.02 17.30 39.13
CA VAL A 68 24.72 17.61 38.49
C VAL A 68 24.95 17.98 37.04
N VAL A 69 24.38 17.19 36.14
CA VAL A 69 24.39 17.43 34.70
C VAL A 69 23.01 17.94 34.30
N HIS A 70 22.96 19.08 33.60
CA HIS A 70 21.72 19.68 33.15
C HIS A 70 21.64 19.66 31.62
N GLN A 71 20.48 19.26 31.09
CA GLN A 71 20.20 19.18 29.67
C GLN A 71 19.01 20.07 29.31
N VAL A 72 19.17 20.88 28.25
CA VAL A 72 18.09 21.72 27.75
C VAL A 72 17.31 20.94 26.70
N MET A 73 16.00 20.80 26.93
CA MET A 73 15.06 20.21 26.00
C MET A 73 14.67 21.28 24.97
N ALA A 74 15.19 21.18 23.75
CA ALA A 74 14.73 22.03 22.67
C ALA A 74 13.28 21.69 22.29
N ILE A 75 12.43 22.71 22.19
CA ILE A 75 11.62 23.15 21.01
C ILE A 75 10.56 24.19 21.51
N HIS A 76 10.31 25.40 20.97
CA HIS A 76 10.06 25.91 19.60
C HIS A 76 10.49 27.38 19.42
N HIS A 77 10.94 27.78 18.22
CA HIS A 77 10.17 28.65 17.30
C HIS A 77 10.89 28.90 15.96
N GLY A 78 10.11 28.78 14.87
CA GLY A 78 10.05 29.82 13.84
C GLY A 78 11.10 29.79 12.74
N GLY A 79 10.99 28.82 11.83
CA GLY A 79 11.68 28.82 10.54
C GLY A 79 10.73 28.77 9.34
N ASP A 80 9.44 29.03 9.55
CA ASP A 80 8.54 29.46 8.48
C ASP A 80 8.60 30.99 8.45
N LEU A 81 8.95 31.54 7.28
CA LEU A 81 8.75 32.95 7.00
C LEU A 81 7.28 33.33 7.27
N PRO A 82 6.98 34.45 7.94
CA PRO A 82 5.63 34.93 8.07
C PRO A 82 5.02 35.14 6.67
N LEU A 83 3.81 34.61 6.46
CA LEU A 83 2.98 34.77 5.26
C LEU A 83 2.66 36.22 4.87
N ALA A 84 3.18 37.22 5.59
CA ALA A 84 3.07 38.65 5.28
C ALA A 84 4.14 39.15 4.29
N ALA A 85 5.07 38.30 3.84
CA ALA A 85 6.16 38.67 2.92
C ALA A 85 6.02 38.11 1.49
N VAL A 86 4.88 37.51 1.14
CA VAL A 86 4.57 37.06 -0.22
C VAL A 86 3.52 38.02 -0.79
N GLY A 87 3.92 38.80 -1.79
CA GLY A 87 3.01 39.73 -2.47
C GLY A 87 1.83 39.00 -3.10
N ASP A 88 0.69 39.70 -3.18
CA ASP A 88 -0.57 39.20 -3.73
C ASP A 88 -0.43 38.76 -5.19
N ASP A 89 -0.28 37.45 -5.40
CA ASP A 89 -0.47 36.78 -6.68
C ASP A 89 -1.47 35.64 -6.48
N GLU A 90 -2.71 35.86 -6.92
CA GLU A 90 -3.86 34.96 -6.73
C GLU A 90 -3.69 33.60 -7.43
N GLY A 91 -2.73 33.45 -8.36
CA GLY A 91 -2.49 32.19 -9.07
C GLY A 91 -1.79 31.10 -8.25
N LEU A 92 -1.12 31.45 -7.15
CA LEU A 92 -0.27 30.54 -6.37
C LEU A 92 -0.93 30.00 -5.09
N ARG A 93 -2.09 30.53 -4.67
CA ARG A 93 -2.83 30.04 -3.50
C ARG A 93 -3.63 28.74 -3.75
N SER A 94 -3.87 28.37 -5.00
CA SER A 94 -4.65 27.15 -5.34
C SER A 94 -3.82 25.85 -5.30
N VAL A 95 -2.50 25.93 -5.18
CA VAL A 95 -1.58 24.76 -5.25
C VAL A 95 -1.02 24.35 -3.88
N ALA A 96 -1.25 25.14 -2.83
CA ALA A 96 -0.69 24.93 -1.48
C ALA A 96 -1.66 24.29 -0.47
N ASN A 97 -2.95 24.12 -0.81
CA ASN A 97 -3.92 23.43 0.05
C ASN A 97 -4.03 21.95 -0.34
N VAL A 98 -3.06 21.15 0.09
CA VAL A 98 -3.24 19.69 0.21
C VAL A 98 -3.57 19.43 1.67
N TYR A 99 -4.85 19.20 1.94
CA TYR A 99 -5.40 18.91 3.26
C TYR A 99 -4.79 17.63 3.85
N THR A 100 -4.63 17.62 5.17
CA THR A 100 -4.21 16.47 5.99
C THR A 100 -5.31 15.45 6.26
N ASP A 101 -6.46 15.56 5.56
CA ASP A 101 -7.64 14.70 5.77
C ASP A 101 -7.71 13.48 4.82
N ASP A 102 -6.68 13.27 3.98
CA ASP A 102 -6.59 12.10 3.08
C ASP A 102 -6.18 10.78 3.80
N LEU A 103 -6.25 10.73 5.14
CA LEU A 103 -5.91 9.53 5.93
C LEU A 103 -7.10 8.63 6.29
N ASP A 104 -8.34 9.09 6.15
CA ASP A 104 -9.53 8.30 6.48
C ASP A 104 -10.40 8.07 5.23
N GLY A 105 -9.95 7.15 4.38
CA GLY A 105 -10.68 6.84 3.15
C GLY A 105 -10.11 5.72 2.30
N TYR A 106 -9.24 4.87 2.86
CA TYR A 106 -8.87 3.62 2.21
C TYR A 106 -9.99 2.61 2.43
N ASP A 107 -10.90 2.50 1.46
CA ASP A 107 -11.44 1.18 1.14
C ASP A 107 -10.21 0.31 0.85
N ILE A 108 -9.90 -0.62 1.74
CA ILE A 108 -8.80 -1.57 1.58
C ILE A 108 -9.13 -2.38 0.33
N PRO A 109 -8.43 -2.21 -0.81
CA PRO A 109 -8.51 -3.24 -1.82
C PRO A 109 -7.75 -4.44 -1.23
N HIS A 110 -8.42 -5.58 -1.08
CA HIS A 110 -7.93 -6.78 -0.38
C HIS A 110 -6.45 -7.06 -0.67
N GLU A 111 -5.65 -7.46 0.33
CA GLU A 111 -4.21 -7.74 0.18
C GLU A 111 -3.86 -8.71 -0.99
N ASP A 112 -4.84 -9.46 -1.51
CA ASP A 112 -4.69 -10.28 -2.71
C ASP A 112 -4.66 -9.49 -4.05
N CYS A 113 -4.91 -8.17 -4.08
CA CYS A 113 -4.84 -7.36 -5.30
C CYS A 113 -3.50 -6.61 -5.52
N TYR A 114 -2.51 -6.86 -4.66
CA TYR A 114 -1.14 -6.38 -4.87
C TYR A 114 -0.36 -7.16 -5.93
N ASP A 115 -0.94 -8.24 -6.49
CA ASP A 115 -0.47 -8.79 -7.76
C ASP A 115 -0.55 -7.73 -8.88
N SER A 116 -1.42 -6.71 -8.81
CA SER A 116 -1.53 -5.65 -9.83
C SER A 116 -0.33 -4.70 -9.96
N LEU A 117 0.62 -4.70 -9.03
CA LEU A 117 1.90 -3.99 -9.20
C LEU A 117 2.96 -4.84 -9.90
N TYR A 118 2.67 -6.12 -10.13
CA TYR A 118 3.53 -7.08 -10.81
C TYR A 118 2.78 -7.97 -11.81
N GLU A 119 1.54 -7.64 -12.16
CA GLU A 119 0.74 -8.29 -13.20
C GLU A 119 1.44 -8.08 -14.53
N GLU A 120 1.82 -9.21 -15.15
CA GLU A 120 2.00 -9.28 -16.58
C GLU A 120 0.66 -8.93 -17.25
N ASP A 121 0.69 -8.13 -18.32
CA ASP A 121 -0.39 -8.10 -19.30
C ASP A 121 -0.62 -9.54 -19.81
N ALA A 122 -1.46 -10.30 -19.12
CA ALA A 122 -1.85 -11.65 -19.49
C ALA A 122 -3.07 -11.57 -20.40
N GLU A 123 -2.85 -11.18 -21.65
CA GLU A 123 -3.72 -11.63 -22.74
C GLU A 123 -2.88 -12.31 -23.82
N LEU A 124 -3.35 -13.52 -24.20
CA LEU A 124 -3.06 -14.29 -25.42
C LEU A 124 -1.92 -15.32 -25.38
N PHE A 125 -2.24 -16.56 -25.01
CA PHE A 125 -1.63 -17.74 -25.65
C PHE A 125 -2.66 -18.86 -25.89
N ASP A 126 -3.10 -18.95 -27.14
CA ASP A 126 -4.00 -19.95 -27.72
C ASP A 126 -3.25 -21.27 -28.06
N GLU A 127 -3.95 -22.40 -27.95
CA GLU A 127 -3.44 -23.78 -28.04
C GLU A 127 -2.86 -24.17 -29.42
N ASP A 128 -3.06 -23.35 -30.44
CA ASP A 128 -2.52 -23.57 -31.79
C ASP A 128 -1.00 -23.38 -31.89
N TYR A 129 -0.39 -22.59 -30.99
CA TYR A 129 1.06 -22.39 -30.94
C TYR A 129 1.82 -23.67 -30.51
N LYS A 130 1.24 -24.49 -29.63
CA LYS A 130 1.86 -25.75 -29.17
C LYS A 130 1.89 -26.82 -30.27
N LYS A 131 0.92 -26.80 -31.20
CA LYS A 131 0.93 -27.67 -32.39
C LYS A 131 2.03 -27.30 -33.37
N ALA A 132 2.33 -26.00 -33.51
CA ALA A 132 3.41 -25.52 -34.37
C ALA A 132 4.81 -25.90 -33.83
N CYS A 133 5.03 -25.84 -32.51
CA CYS A 133 6.32 -26.16 -31.91
C CYS A 133 6.71 -27.65 -32.02
N LYS A 134 5.73 -28.56 -32.14
CA LYS A 134 5.97 -30.01 -32.30
C LYS A 134 6.40 -30.38 -33.73
N ALA A 135 6.09 -29.54 -34.72
CA ALA A 135 6.53 -29.70 -36.11
C ALA A 135 7.97 -29.22 -36.35
N ALA A 136 8.56 -28.46 -35.40
CA ALA A 136 9.87 -27.83 -35.53
C ALA A 136 11.04 -28.66 -34.97
N CYS A 137 10.81 -29.91 -34.54
CA CYS A 137 11.85 -30.77 -33.96
C CYS A 137 12.62 -31.64 -34.97
N ASP A 138 12.23 -31.70 -36.24
CA ASP A 138 12.89 -32.56 -37.23
C ASP A 138 13.48 -31.75 -38.40
N GLY A 139 14.80 -31.83 -38.57
CA GLY A 139 15.44 -31.57 -39.86
C GLY A 139 16.66 -30.65 -39.81
N GLY A 140 17.83 -31.24 -39.54
CA GLY A 140 19.11 -30.56 -39.63
C GLY A 140 19.72 -30.45 -41.03
N SER A 141 20.63 -29.47 -41.13
CA SER A 141 21.89 -29.45 -41.89
C SER A 141 21.91 -29.37 -43.44
N SER A 142 22.62 -28.35 -43.92
CA SER A 142 23.84 -28.40 -44.76
C SER A 142 23.81 -27.38 -45.92
N ARG A 143 24.75 -26.42 -45.92
CA ARG A 143 25.96 -26.28 -46.79
C ARG A 143 25.62 -25.90 -48.25
N SER A 144 26.32 -25.04 -48.99
CA SER A 144 27.51 -24.18 -48.81
C SER A 144 27.76 -23.48 -50.17
N SER A 145 28.31 -22.24 -50.16
CA SER A 145 29.24 -21.61 -51.15
C SER A 145 28.83 -21.56 -52.65
N SER A 146 29.09 -20.55 -53.47
CA SER A 146 30.08 -19.46 -53.50
C SER A 146 29.76 -18.50 -54.67
N ALA A 147 30.21 -17.24 -54.51
CA ALA A 147 30.35 -16.09 -55.43
C ALA A 147 30.73 -16.40 -56.92
N PRO A 148 30.61 -15.47 -57.93
CA PRO A 148 30.93 -14.04 -57.82
C PRO A 148 30.11 -13.02 -58.67
N ALA A 149 30.54 -11.77 -58.53
CA ALA A 149 29.95 -10.50 -58.93
C ALA A 149 29.95 -10.16 -60.44
N GLY A 150 29.04 -9.26 -60.81
CA GLY A 150 29.20 -8.30 -61.92
C GLY A 150 27.97 -8.10 -62.80
N GLY A 151 27.42 -6.86 -62.81
CA GLY A 151 26.70 -6.33 -63.99
C GLY A 151 25.28 -5.77 -63.77
N GLY A 152 25.22 -4.45 -63.59
CA GLY A 152 24.29 -3.49 -64.21
C GLY A 152 22.88 -3.89 -64.66
N ALA A 153 21.91 -3.17 -64.08
CA ALA A 153 20.67 -2.65 -64.67
C ALA A 153 19.56 -3.64 -65.08
N SER A 154 18.53 -3.74 -64.25
CA SER A 154 17.19 -3.20 -64.54
C SER A 154 16.24 -3.63 -63.41
N ALA A 155 15.76 -2.65 -62.64
CA ALA A 155 14.81 -2.90 -61.58
C ALA A 155 13.42 -3.17 -62.20
N SER A 156 13.08 -4.45 -62.33
CA SER A 156 11.68 -4.89 -62.36
C SER A 156 11.19 -5.06 -60.92
N ALA A 157 10.06 -4.43 -60.64
CA ALA A 157 9.33 -4.53 -59.40
C ALA A 157 8.79 -5.95 -59.21
N ASP A 158 9.27 -6.66 -58.18
CA ASP A 158 8.43 -7.48 -57.31
C ASP A 158 9.19 -7.80 -56.02
N GLY A 159 8.56 -7.56 -54.87
CA GLY A 159 9.17 -7.68 -53.54
C GLY A 159 8.36 -6.93 -52.50
N GLY A 160 7.37 -7.61 -51.91
CA GLY A 160 6.53 -7.09 -50.83
C GLY A 160 7.38 -6.54 -49.69
N ASN A 161 7.29 -5.23 -49.46
CA ASN A 161 8.07 -4.54 -48.45
C ASN A 161 7.51 -4.89 -47.05
N SER A 162 8.23 -5.74 -46.31
CA SER A 162 7.92 -6.26 -44.96
C SER A 162 7.47 -5.20 -43.93
N ARG A 163 7.79 -3.92 -44.17
CA ARG A 163 7.53 -2.78 -43.28
C ARG A 163 6.11 -2.18 -43.36
N VAL A 164 5.29 -2.51 -44.35
CA VAL A 164 3.92 -1.95 -44.47
C VAL A 164 2.94 -2.77 -43.64
N TRP A 165 2.28 -2.15 -42.67
CA TRP A 165 1.31 -2.81 -41.80
C TRP A 165 -0.12 -2.63 -42.30
N TYR A 166 -0.44 -1.46 -42.85
CA TYR A 166 -1.75 -1.17 -43.44
C TYR A 166 -1.64 -0.14 -44.56
N GLY A 167 -2.40 -0.29 -45.64
CA GLY A 167 -2.38 0.64 -46.78
C GLY A 167 -1.23 0.39 -47.77
N LYS A 168 -0.62 1.46 -48.28
CA LYS A 168 0.48 1.45 -49.27
C LYS A 168 1.78 1.93 -48.64
N ALA A 169 2.92 1.51 -49.19
CA ALA A 169 4.20 2.10 -48.83
C ALA A 169 4.24 3.60 -49.20
N PHE A 170 4.79 4.43 -48.32
CA PHE A 170 4.98 5.87 -48.55
C PHE A 170 6.32 6.34 -47.97
N GLY A 171 6.83 7.44 -48.53
CA GLY A 171 8.02 8.15 -48.07
C GLY A 171 7.79 9.67 -48.17
N GLY A 172 8.66 10.47 -47.58
CA GLY A 172 8.54 11.93 -47.51
C GLY A 172 9.18 12.47 -46.23
N ASP A 173 9.01 13.76 -45.97
CA ASP A 173 9.43 14.38 -44.71
C ASP A 173 8.37 14.15 -43.63
N VAL A 174 8.81 13.95 -42.38
CA VAL A 174 7.90 13.80 -41.24
C VAL A 174 7.59 15.18 -40.66
N THR A 175 6.30 15.47 -40.48
CA THR A 175 5.84 16.67 -39.80
C THR A 175 5.74 16.41 -38.29
N PRO A 176 6.35 17.24 -37.42
CA PRO A 176 6.16 17.13 -35.98
C PRO A 176 4.69 17.27 -35.59
N ILE A 177 4.25 16.51 -34.59
CA ILE A 177 2.84 16.50 -34.16
C ILE A 177 2.42 17.89 -33.65
N THR A 178 3.31 18.63 -32.98
CA THR A 178 3.00 19.99 -32.51
C THR A 178 2.55 20.93 -33.63
N GLU A 179 3.12 20.79 -34.84
CA GLU A 179 2.82 21.68 -35.96
C GLU A 179 1.46 21.43 -36.61
N ILE A 180 0.83 20.29 -36.33
CA ILE A 180 -0.44 19.86 -36.93
C ILE A 180 -1.62 19.97 -35.97
N LEU A 181 -1.38 20.42 -34.74
CA LEU A 181 -2.42 20.69 -33.76
C LEU A 181 -3.10 22.02 -34.06
N GLY A 182 -4.44 22.05 -34.03
CA GLY A 182 -5.22 23.28 -34.19
C GLY A 182 -5.62 23.65 -35.62
N GLU A 183 -5.20 22.88 -36.63
CA GLU A 183 -5.52 23.16 -38.04
C GLU A 183 -5.83 21.87 -38.81
N GLU A 184 -6.81 21.92 -39.72
CA GLU A 184 -7.07 20.79 -40.62
C GLU A 184 -5.98 20.71 -41.70
N ARG A 185 -5.39 19.53 -41.88
CA ARG A 185 -4.32 19.29 -42.85
C ARG A 185 -4.51 17.94 -43.52
N ASN A 186 -4.35 17.92 -44.84
CA ASN A 186 -4.50 16.70 -45.63
C ASN A 186 -3.13 16.11 -46.00
N ASN A 187 -3.06 14.79 -46.08
CA ASN A 187 -1.90 14.03 -46.54
C ASN A 187 -0.59 14.35 -45.78
N VAL A 188 -0.69 14.44 -44.45
CA VAL A 188 0.42 14.64 -43.53
C VAL A 188 1.08 13.30 -43.22
N ILE A 189 2.40 13.29 -43.08
CA ILE A 189 3.16 12.14 -42.60
C ILE A 189 3.63 12.43 -41.17
N ILE A 190 3.16 11.64 -40.21
CA ILE A 190 3.58 11.70 -38.80
C ILE A 190 4.34 10.43 -38.43
N LYS A 191 5.17 10.51 -37.39
CA LYS A 191 5.76 9.34 -36.73
C LYS A 191 5.60 9.45 -35.23
N GLY A 192 5.52 8.33 -34.53
CA GLY A 192 5.43 8.35 -33.07
C GLY A 192 5.17 6.98 -32.46
N LYS A 193 5.20 6.95 -31.13
CA LYS A 193 4.92 5.79 -30.29
C LYS A 193 3.43 5.68 -30.03
N ILE A 194 2.87 4.48 -30.17
CA ILE A 194 1.48 4.20 -29.78
C ILE A 194 1.39 4.17 -28.25
N VAL A 195 0.55 5.01 -27.66
CA VAL A 195 0.40 5.15 -26.20
C VAL A 195 -0.90 4.54 -25.67
N LYS A 196 -1.90 4.44 -26.53
CA LYS A 196 -3.19 3.82 -26.22
C LYS A 196 -3.74 3.20 -27.50
N LEU A 197 -4.41 2.05 -27.38
CA LEU A 197 -4.93 1.29 -28.51
C LEU A 197 -6.22 0.58 -28.11
N GLU A 198 -7.26 0.71 -28.95
CA GLU A 198 -8.55 0.05 -28.76
C GLU A 198 -9.08 -0.44 -30.11
N PHE A 199 -9.51 -1.70 -30.15
CA PHE A 199 -10.24 -2.26 -31.27
C PHE A 199 -11.70 -2.47 -30.85
N ARG A 200 -12.62 -1.79 -31.54
CA ARG A 200 -14.05 -1.88 -31.24
C ARG A 200 -14.84 -2.30 -32.47
N GLU A 201 -15.56 -3.42 -32.36
CA GLU A 201 -16.48 -3.83 -33.42
C GLU A 201 -17.74 -2.92 -33.41
N LEU A 202 -18.05 -2.35 -34.57
CA LEU A 202 -19.24 -1.52 -34.76
C LEU A 202 -20.44 -2.38 -35.18
N LYS A 203 -21.65 -1.86 -34.99
CA LYS A 203 -22.91 -2.50 -35.47
C LYS A 203 -22.89 -2.81 -36.99
N SER A 204 -22.04 -2.11 -37.75
CA SER A 204 -21.81 -2.33 -39.18
C SER A 204 -20.87 -3.49 -39.52
N LYS A 205 -20.36 -4.23 -38.51
CA LYS A 205 -19.30 -5.25 -38.59
C LYS A 205 -17.94 -4.73 -39.08
N ARG A 206 -17.76 -3.41 -39.16
CA ARG A 206 -16.44 -2.79 -39.31
C ARG A 206 -15.78 -2.67 -37.95
N ILE A 207 -14.46 -2.78 -37.92
CA ILE A 207 -13.68 -2.62 -36.70
C ILE A 207 -13.16 -1.20 -36.68
N LEU A 208 -13.53 -0.43 -35.65
CA LEU A 208 -12.94 0.86 -35.36
C LEU A 208 -11.65 0.61 -34.58
N LEU A 209 -10.53 0.95 -35.22
CA LEU A 209 -9.24 1.09 -34.57
C LEU A 209 -9.13 2.53 -34.07
N SER A 210 -9.11 2.71 -32.75
CA SER A 210 -8.90 4.00 -32.09
C SER A 210 -7.61 3.93 -31.27
N PHE A 211 -6.74 4.92 -31.41
CA PHE A 211 -5.45 4.92 -30.74
C PHE A 211 -4.95 6.33 -30.50
N GLN A 212 -3.93 6.46 -29.67
CA GLN A 212 -3.21 7.71 -29.45
C GLN A 212 -1.75 7.48 -29.82
N ILE A 213 -1.16 8.46 -30.49
CA ILE A 213 0.24 8.45 -30.89
C ILE A 213 0.94 9.69 -30.34
N ALA A 214 2.16 9.53 -29.86
CA ALA A 214 2.99 10.62 -29.36
C ALA A 214 4.37 10.59 -30.00
N ASP A 215 4.86 11.76 -30.43
CA ASP A 215 6.23 11.97 -30.87
C ASP A 215 7.03 12.67 -29.77
N SER A 216 8.24 13.16 -30.06
CA SER A 216 9.05 13.88 -29.08
C SER A 216 8.49 15.28 -28.72
N THR A 217 7.48 15.76 -29.46
CA THR A 217 6.95 17.12 -29.38
C THR A 217 5.53 17.18 -28.77
N ASN A 218 4.60 16.32 -29.20
CA ASN A 218 3.22 16.27 -28.70
C ASN A 218 2.55 14.92 -29.02
N GLY A 219 1.26 14.80 -28.70
CA GLY A 219 0.43 13.64 -29.03
C GLY A 219 -0.73 14.01 -29.93
N ILE A 220 -1.39 13.03 -30.54
CA ILE A 220 -2.66 13.20 -31.24
C ILE A 220 -3.48 11.92 -31.17
N SER A 221 -4.80 12.05 -31.07
CA SER A 221 -5.70 10.92 -31.21
C SER A 221 -5.79 10.53 -32.68
N ALA A 222 -5.71 9.24 -32.97
CA ALA A 222 -5.78 8.70 -34.32
C ALA A 222 -6.85 7.62 -34.42
N ARG A 223 -7.44 7.48 -35.61
CA ARG A 223 -8.41 6.43 -35.89
C ARG A 223 -8.29 5.86 -37.30
N GLN A 224 -8.76 4.62 -37.44
CA GLN A 224 -8.99 3.99 -38.72
C GLN A 224 -10.16 3.00 -38.65
N PHE A 225 -10.92 2.89 -39.73
CA PHE A 225 -12.03 1.94 -39.85
C PHE A 225 -11.65 0.77 -40.74
N LEU A 226 -11.36 -0.37 -40.11
CA LEU A 226 -10.98 -1.61 -40.75
C LEU A 226 -12.23 -2.40 -41.18
N THR A 227 -12.13 -3.07 -42.33
CA THR A 227 -13.17 -3.98 -42.83
C THR A 227 -12.55 -5.37 -42.98
N VAL A 228 -13.04 -6.35 -42.21
CA VAL A 228 -12.59 -7.75 -42.29
C VAL A 228 -13.61 -8.55 -43.11
N GLY A 229 -13.16 -9.25 -44.14
CA GLY A 229 -14.01 -10.05 -45.02
C GLY A 229 -13.55 -11.50 -45.12
N ASN A 230 -14.50 -12.43 -45.19
CA ASN A 230 -14.22 -13.84 -45.50
C ASN A 230 -13.80 -13.94 -46.96
N GLY A 231 -12.53 -14.24 -47.20
CA GLY A 231 -11.98 -14.42 -48.54
C GLY A 231 -12.73 -15.53 -49.29
N GLY A 232 -13.59 -15.16 -50.25
CA GLY A 232 -14.33 -16.17 -51.02
C GLY A 232 -15.30 -15.69 -52.10
N GLY A 233 -15.39 -14.40 -52.42
CA GLY A 233 -16.37 -13.88 -53.41
C GLY A 233 -15.75 -13.09 -54.55
N LYS A 234 -16.28 -13.26 -55.78
CA LYS A 234 -15.91 -12.53 -57.02
C LYS A 234 -16.06 -10.99 -56.95
N PHE A 235 -16.50 -10.45 -55.81
CA PHE A 235 -16.54 -9.02 -55.52
C PHE A 235 -15.76 -8.76 -54.23
N ARG A 236 -14.42 -8.77 -54.31
CA ARG A 236 -13.57 -8.30 -53.22
C ARG A 236 -13.87 -6.81 -53.02
N GLN A 237 -14.46 -6.43 -51.88
CA GLN A 237 -14.58 -5.02 -51.52
C GLN A 237 -13.18 -4.41 -51.57
N LYS A 238 -13.05 -3.25 -52.23
CA LYS A 238 -11.79 -2.74 -52.78
C LYS A 238 -10.68 -2.47 -51.74
N ASN A 239 -10.93 -2.62 -50.43
CA ASN A 239 -10.00 -2.42 -49.31
C ASN A 239 -10.29 -3.37 -48.10
N ALA A 240 -10.86 -4.56 -48.30
CA ALA A 240 -11.15 -5.50 -47.19
C ALA A 240 -9.94 -6.40 -46.87
N MET A 241 -9.58 -6.47 -45.58
CA MET A 241 -8.55 -7.37 -45.04
C MET A 241 -9.11 -8.78 -44.86
N SER A 242 -8.29 -9.80 -45.10
CA SER A 242 -8.60 -11.16 -44.66
C SER A 242 -8.46 -11.30 -43.13
N ALA A 243 -9.04 -12.38 -42.57
CA ALA A 243 -8.94 -12.65 -41.14
C ALA A 243 -7.47 -12.81 -40.67
N ASP A 244 -6.63 -13.47 -41.47
CA ASP A 244 -5.21 -13.68 -41.16
C ASP A 244 -4.38 -12.38 -41.24
N GLU A 245 -4.68 -11.52 -42.22
CA GLU A 245 -4.07 -10.18 -42.32
C GLU A 245 -4.48 -9.30 -41.13
N TYR A 246 -5.73 -9.38 -40.68
CA TYR A 246 -6.19 -8.65 -39.50
C TYR A 246 -5.53 -9.18 -38.21
N ALA A 247 -5.42 -10.49 -38.04
CA ALA A 247 -4.74 -11.08 -36.89
C ALA A 247 -3.27 -10.64 -36.83
N THR A 248 -2.57 -10.68 -37.97
CA THR A 248 -1.17 -10.23 -38.06
C THR A 248 -1.02 -8.73 -37.79
N PHE A 249 -1.92 -7.91 -38.33
CA PHE A 249 -1.93 -6.46 -38.09
C PHE A 249 -2.20 -6.12 -36.62
N SER A 250 -3.19 -6.78 -36.01
CA SER A 250 -3.56 -6.57 -34.60
C SER A 250 -2.46 -7.01 -33.64
N GLN A 251 -1.68 -8.05 -33.98
CA GLN A 251 -0.51 -8.45 -33.20
C GLN A 251 0.66 -7.44 -33.30
N ARG A 252 0.80 -6.74 -34.44
CA ARG A 252 1.86 -5.75 -34.64
C ARG A 252 1.51 -4.39 -34.03
N MET A 253 0.26 -3.98 -34.13
CA MET A 253 -0.27 -2.79 -33.46
C MET A 253 -0.41 -3.09 -31.97
N LYS A 254 0.55 -2.64 -31.18
CA LYS A 254 0.52 -2.74 -29.72
C LYS A 254 1.01 -1.44 -29.09
N VAL A 255 0.58 -1.19 -27.85
CA VAL A 255 1.12 -0.07 -27.07
C VAL A 255 2.64 -0.22 -26.97
N GLY A 256 3.35 0.89 -27.19
CA GLY A 256 4.81 0.93 -27.25
C GLY A 256 5.42 0.73 -28.64
N ALA A 257 4.65 0.31 -29.66
CA ALA A 257 5.17 0.22 -31.02
C ALA A 257 5.39 1.61 -31.64
N TYR A 258 6.48 1.77 -32.38
CA TYR A 258 6.75 2.97 -33.19
C TYR A 258 6.24 2.77 -34.60
N VAL A 259 5.42 3.72 -35.03
CA VAL A 259 4.78 3.69 -36.35
C VAL A 259 4.99 4.99 -37.08
N ARG A 260 5.10 4.88 -38.39
CA ARG A 260 5.04 5.99 -39.33
C ARG A 260 3.73 5.92 -40.07
N MET A 261 3.04 7.04 -40.19
CA MET A 261 1.67 7.06 -40.70
C MET A 261 1.43 8.22 -41.65
N ARG A 262 0.63 7.98 -42.68
CA ARG A 262 0.15 9.01 -43.62
C ARG A 262 -1.35 9.13 -43.51
N GLY A 263 -1.86 10.35 -43.43
CA GLY A 263 -3.27 10.58 -43.14
C GLY A 263 -3.68 12.05 -43.14
N ASP A 264 -4.90 12.30 -42.67
CA ASP A 264 -5.52 13.62 -42.67
C ASP A 264 -5.90 14.01 -41.23
N VAL A 265 -5.59 15.24 -40.82
CA VAL A 265 -5.99 15.83 -39.54
C VAL A 265 -7.32 16.54 -39.72
N VAL A 266 -8.35 16.10 -38.99
CA VAL A 266 -9.72 16.61 -39.10
C VAL A 266 -10.28 16.90 -37.71
N TYR A 267 -11.05 17.98 -37.57
CA TYR A 267 -11.73 18.27 -36.32
C TYR A 267 -12.89 17.29 -36.07
N ASP A 268 -12.88 16.58 -34.95
CA ASP A 268 -13.94 15.65 -34.58
C ASP A 268 -14.88 16.30 -33.57
N THR A 269 -16.15 16.47 -33.94
CA THR A 269 -17.17 17.15 -33.10
C THR A 269 -17.66 16.29 -31.93
N TYR A 270 -17.41 14.99 -31.92
CA TYR A 270 -17.77 14.10 -30.81
C TYR A 270 -16.69 14.12 -29.73
N VAL A 271 -15.42 14.13 -30.14
CA VAL A 271 -14.26 14.25 -29.23
C VAL A 271 -13.98 15.72 -28.88
N ASN A 272 -14.49 16.66 -29.68
CA ASN A 272 -14.24 18.10 -29.59
C ASN A 272 -12.74 18.45 -29.66
N ASP A 273 -12.02 17.75 -30.54
CA ASP A 273 -10.57 17.89 -30.73
C ASP A 273 -10.15 17.46 -32.16
N TYR A 274 -8.94 17.81 -32.59
CA TYR A 274 -8.37 17.39 -33.87
C TYR A 274 -7.89 15.93 -33.80
N VAL A 275 -8.34 15.11 -34.75
CA VAL A 275 -8.06 13.67 -34.82
C VAL A 275 -7.35 13.34 -36.14
N PHE A 276 -6.33 12.50 -36.08
CA PHE A 276 -5.61 11.98 -37.23
C PHE A 276 -6.31 10.75 -37.82
N ASN A 277 -6.87 10.88 -39.03
CA ASN A 277 -7.42 9.77 -39.79
C ASN A 277 -6.28 9.10 -40.56
N ALA A 278 -5.87 7.92 -40.10
CA ALA A 278 -4.73 7.20 -40.66
C ALA A 278 -5.11 6.47 -41.95
N ASN A 279 -4.52 6.84 -43.09
CA ASN A 279 -4.76 6.16 -44.37
C ASN A 279 -3.77 5.00 -44.60
N ASP A 280 -2.50 5.19 -44.23
CA ASP A 280 -1.43 4.21 -44.39
C ASP A 280 -0.58 4.13 -43.11
N ILE A 281 -0.16 2.93 -42.71
CA ILE A 281 0.62 2.65 -41.48
C ILE A 281 1.79 1.73 -41.82
N MET A 282 2.99 2.14 -41.41
CA MET A 282 4.25 1.42 -41.59
C MET A 282 5.00 1.31 -40.25
N ALA A 283 5.79 0.25 -40.08
CA ALA A 283 6.79 0.20 -39.02
C ALA A 283 7.79 1.34 -39.19
N ASP A 284 8.16 1.99 -38.08
CA ASP A 284 9.29 2.90 -38.05
C ASP A 284 10.44 2.28 -37.24
N ASP A 285 11.62 2.24 -37.84
CA ASP A 285 12.82 1.68 -37.21
C ASP A 285 13.62 2.76 -36.46
N GLU A 286 13.37 4.06 -36.71
CA GLU A 286 14.10 5.19 -36.09
C GLU A 286 13.71 5.49 -34.62
N GLY A 287 12.77 4.74 -34.06
CA GLY A 287 12.36 4.84 -32.65
C GLY A 287 12.64 3.58 -31.82
N VAL A 288 13.26 2.56 -32.43
CA VAL A 288 13.75 1.39 -31.71
C VAL A 288 14.99 1.85 -30.96
N THR A 289 14.92 1.93 -29.62
CA THR A 289 16.11 1.96 -28.76
C THR A 289 17.09 0.95 -29.32
N VAL A 290 18.24 1.41 -29.84
CA VAL A 290 19.28 0.49 -30.30
C VAL A 290 19.65 -0.33 -29.09
N GLU A 291 19.25 -1.60 -29.08
CA GLU A 291 19.42 -2.44 -27.91
C GLU A 291 20.92 -2.61 -27.69
N ARG A 292 21.44 -2.01 -26.62
CA ARG A 292 22.87 -1.99 -26.33
C ARG A 292 23.33 -3.39 -25.97
N GLU A 293 24.47 -3.79 -26.50
CA GLU A 293 25.07 -5.10 -26.27
C GLU A 293 26.50 -4.91 -25.75
N ASP A 294 26.88 -5.76 -24.80
CA ASP A 294 28.25 -5.87 -24.32
C ASP A 294 28.79 -7.22 -24.82
N ASN A 295 29.74 -7.15 -25.75
CA ASN A 295 30.39 -8.32 -26.34
C ASN A 295 31.86 -8.45 -25.89
N ASN A 296 32.25 -7.72 -24.85
CA ASN A 296 33.62 -7.76 -24.36
C ASN A 296 33.93 -9.14 -23.75
N PRO A 297 35.05 -9.80 -24.13
CA PRO A 297 35.39 -11.13 -23.61
C PRO A 297 35.72 -11.12 -22.10
N THR A 298 36.05 -9.95 -21.55
CA THR A 298 36.33 -9.74 -20.12
C THR A 298 35.44 -8.61 -19.60
N PRO A 299 34.15 -8.89 -19.35
CA PRO A 299 33.19 -7.87 -18.98
C PRO A 299 33.51 -7.24 -17.61
N ARG A 300 33.11 -5.98 -17.45
CA ARG A 300 33.29 -5.26 -16.17
C ARG A 300 32.27 -5.65 -15.11
N VAL A 301 32.48 -5.13 -13.90
CA VAL A 301 31.52 -5.13 -12.80
C VAL A 301 31.17 -3.69 -12.46
N GLU A 302 29.89 -3.36 -12.44
CA GLU A 302 29.43 -2.07 -11.93
C GLU A 302 29.29 -2.12 -10.40
N LEU A 303 29.85 -1.10 -9.72
CA LEU A 303 29.93 -1.04 -8.25
C LEU A 303 29.13 0.13 -7.64
N HIS A 304 28.53 1.00 -8.48
CA HIS A 304 27.75 2.14 -8.05
C HIS A 304 26.50 2.30 -8.95
N LEU A 305 25.34 1.92 -8.42
CA LEU A 305 24.08 1.93 -9.16
C LEU A 305 22.87 2.13 -8.24
N HIS A 306 21.91 2.90 -8.74
CA HIS A 306 20.66 3.25 -8.09
C HIS A 306 19.47 2.60 -8.80
N THR A 307 18.53 2.10 -8.01
CA THR A 307 17.26 1.53 -8.48
C THR A 307 16.10 2.47 -8.19
N VAL A 308 14.91 2.11 -8.63
CA VAL A 308 13.64 2.78 -8.27
C VAL A 308 13.41 2.96 -6.76
N MET A 309 14.20 2.30 -5.89
CA MET A 309 14.17 2.49 -4.43
C MET A 309 14.97 3.69 -3.93
N SER A 310 15.80 4.30 -4.77
CA SER A 310 16.39 5.61 -4.53
C SER A 310 15.34 6.70 -4.72
N ASP A 311 14.91 7.28 -3.60
CA ASP A 311 13.70 8.10 -3.46
C ASP A 311 13.63 9.27 -4.46
N MET A 312 12.69 9.16 -5.41
CA MET A 312 12.45 10.13 -6.48
C MET A 312 13.74 10.52 -7.22
N ASP A 313 14.60 9.55 -7.54
CA ASP A 313 15.90 9.81 -8.18
C ASP A 313 16.24 8.87 -9.35
N ALA A 314 16.10 7.56 -9.13
CA ALA A 314 16.48 6.56 -10.13
C ALA A 314 15.28 5.78 -10.68
N LEU A 315 15.49 5.22 -11.87
CA LEU A 315 14.46 4.62 -12.73
C LEU A 315 14.69 3.14 -12.99
N ILE A 316 15.87 2.61 -12.62
CA ILE A 316 16.25 1.23 -12.93
C ILE A 316 15.43 0.28 -12.07
N THR A 317 14.58 -0.54 -12.69
CA THR A 317 13.90 -1.62 -11.98
C THR A 317 14.83 -2.82 -11.82
N VAL A 318 14.69 -3.55 -10.70
CA VAL A 318 15.50 -4.76 -10.44
C VAL A 318 15.32 -5.81 -11.55
N LYS A 319 14.09 -5.97 -12.08
CA LYS A 319 13.79 -6.89 -13.18
C LYS A 319 14.59 -6.55 -14.45
N GLN A 320 14.59 -5.28 -14.85
CA GLN A 320 15.36 -4.82 -16.02
C GLN A 320 16.85 -4.99 -15.79
N LEU A 321 17.36 -4.62 -14.60
CA LEU A 321 18.77 -4.73 -14.25
C LEU A 321 19.29 -6.16 -14.41
N ILE A 322 18.65 -7.13 -13.74
CA ILE A 322 19.06 -8.54 -13.80
C ILE A 322 19.03 -9.07 -15.24
N LYS A 323 18.00 -8.71 -16.02
CA LYS A 323 17.91 -9.11 -17.43
C LYS A 323 19.07 -8.54 -18.26
N THR A 324 19.41 -7.27 -18.08
CA THR A 324 20.49 -6.60 -18.83
C THR A 324 21.86 -7.15 -18.46
N ILE A 325 22.17 -7.27 -17.17
CA ILE A 325 23.46 -7.79 -16.67
C ILE A 325 23.71 -9.21 -17.18
N LYS A 326 22.67 -10.05 -17.19
CA LYS A 326 22.73 -11.39 -17.77
C LYS A 326 23.01 -11.36 -19.27
N LYS A 327 22.30 -10.50 -20.00
CA LYS A 327 22.48 -10.34 -21.45
C LYS A 327 23.91 -9.91 -21.79
N TRP A 328 24.45 -8.99 -21.01
CA TRP A 328 25.81 -8.45 -21.18
C TRP A 328 26.92 -9.36 -20.64
N GLY A 329 26.56 -10.48 -19.99
CA GLY A 329 27.54 -11.43 -19.45
C GLY A 329 28.39 -10.88 -18.30
N HIS A 330 27.97 -9.81 -17.65
CA HIS A 330 28.68 -9.24 -16.50
C HIS A 330 28.71 -10.23 -15.34
N PRO A 331 29.86 -10.44 -14.67
CA PRO A 331 29.98 -11.51 -13.68
C PRO A 331 29.28 -11.18 -12.35
N ALA A 332 29.09 -9.89 -12.06
CA ALA A 332 28.35 -9.41 -10.90
C ALA A 332 27.81 -7.99 -11.13
N ILE A 333 26.89 -7.56 -10.27
CA ILE A 333 26.35 -6.20 -10.25
C ILE A 333 26.15 -5.72 -8.81
N ALA A 334 26.61 -4.51 -8.48
CA ALA A 334 26.28 -3.87 -7.20
C ALA A 334 25.01 -3.02 -7.29
N VAL A 335 24.27 -2.98 -6.18
CA VAL A 335 23.15 -2.05 -5.98
C VAL A 335 23.41 -1.26 -4.71
N THR A 336 23.41 0.07 -4.83
CA THR A 336 23.87 1.02 -3.82
C THR A 336 22.88 2.18 -3.67
N ASP A 337 21.61 1.85 -3.40
CA ASP A 337 20.54 2.85 -3.28
C ASP A 337 20.83 3.90 -2.18
N HIS A 338 20.29 5.12 -2.36
CA HIS A 338 20.53 6.25 -1.46
C HIS A 338 19.96 6.02 -0.05
N GLY A 339 20.84 5.77 0.90
CA GLY A 339 20.54 5.62 2.31
C GLY A 339 19.64 4.42 2.65
N VAL A 340 19.28 3.57 1.69
CA VAL A 340 18.31 2.48 1.85
C VAL A 340 18.76 1.19 1.18
N VAL A 341 18.12 0.08 1.55
CA VAL A 341 18.42 -1.27 1.02
C VAL A 341 17.16 -2.01 0.53
N GLN A 342 16.08 -1.28 0.21
CA GLN A 342 14.75 -1.84 -0.09
C GLN A 342 14.69 -2.72 -1.34
N SER A 343 15.66 -2.60 -2.25
CA SER A 343 15.76 -3.45 -3.45
C SER A 343 16.27 -4.87 -3.15
N PHE A 344 16.85 -5.11 -1.97
CA PHE A 344 17.54 -6.37 -1.63
C PHE A 344 16.67 -7.63 -1.71
N PRO A 345 15.42 -7.66 -1.20
CA PRO A 345 14.58 -8.85 -1.26
C PRO A 345 14.31 -9.31 -2.69
N LEU A 346 13.89 -8.38 -3.56
CA LEU A 346 13.62 -8.66 -4.97
C LEU A 346 14.89 -9.02 -5.74
N LEU A 347 16.03 -8.39 -5.41
CA LEU A 347 17.33 -8.76 -5.97
C LEU A 347 17.69 -10.21 -5.62
N GLN A 348 17.52 -10.62 -4.37
CA GLN A 348 17.77 -12.01 -3.95
C GLN A 348 16.87 -12.99 -4.69
N GLU A 349 15.57 -12.70 -4.79
CA GLU A 349 14.60 -13.56 -5.48
C GLU A 349 14.98 -13.77 -6.95
N LEU A 350 15.22 -12.69 -7.70
CA LEU A 350 15.47 -12.77 -9.14
C LEU A 350 16.88 -13.27 -9.49
N SER A 351 17.88 -12.97 -8.65
CA SER A 351 19.27 -13.40 -8.88
C SER A 351 19.46 -14.89 -8.60
N THR A 352 18.78 -15.43 -7.59
CA THR A 352 18.86 -16.84 -7.20
C THR A 352 17.92 -17.75 -7.99
N ASP A 353 17.07 -17.18 -8.86
CA ASP A 353 16.32 -17.95 -9.84
C ASP A 353 17.29 -18.75 -10.73
N LYS A 354 17.00 -20.05 -10.89
CA LYS A 354 17.82 -21.00 -11.67
C LYS A 354 18.07 -20.54 -13.10
N THR A 355 17.18 -19.72 -13.65
CA THR A 355 17.30 -19.20 -15.01
C THR A 355 18.30 -18.06 -15.10
N ASN A 356 18.51 -17.25 -14.06
CA ASN A 356 19.33 -16.04 -14.11
C ASN A 356 20.76 -16.25 -13.58
N ASN A 357 20.89 -16.76 -12.35
CA ASN A 357 22.15 -17.07 -11.68
C ASN A 357 23.23 -15.95 -11.82
N ILE A 358 22.89 -14.74 -11.38
CA ILE A 358 23.79 -13.57 -11.39
C ILE A 358 24.24 -13.29 -9.96
N LYS A 359 25.52 -13.01 -9.74
CA LYS A 359 26.01 -12.55 -8.43
C LYS A 359 25.60 -11.09 -8.19
N VAL A 360 24.91 -10.83 -7.08
CA VAL A 360 24.57 -9.46 -6.65
C VAL A 360 25.48 -9.04 -5.51
N ILE A 361 26.02 -7.83 -5.62
CA ILE A 361 26.77 -7.16 -4.55
C ILE A 361 25.82 -6.20 -3.84
N TYR A 362 25.50 -6.51 -2.60
CA TYR A 362 24.54 -5.75 -1.81
C TYR A 362 25.23 -4.59 -1.11
N GLY A 363 24.81 -3.36 -1.40
CA GLY A 363 25.38 -2.16 -0.81
C GLY A 363 24.38 -1.04 -0.62
N MET A 364 24.91 0.12 -0.26
CA MET A 364 24.15 1.36 -0.04
C MET A 364 25.07 2.54 -0.31
N GLU A 365 24.54 3.60 -0.90
CA GLU A 365 25.20 4.91 -0.83
C GLU A 365 24.72 5.66 0.42
N GLY A 366 25.59 5.77 1.41
CA GLY A 366 25.32 6.43 2.68
C GLY A 366 25.62 7.93 2.66
N TYR A 367 25.01 8.65 3.61
CA TYR A 367 25.30 10.06 3.85
C TYR A 367 26.18 10.21 5.11
N LEU A 368 27.49 10.19 4.94
CA LEU A 368 28.49 10.26 6.00
C LEU A 368 28.65 11.68 6.55
N PHE A 369 28.74 11.84 7.87
CA PHE A 369 29.16 13.10 8.48
C PHE A 369 30.11 12.87 9.66
N ASP A 370 30.86 13.92 10.02
CA ASP A 370 31.75 13.90 11.17
C ASP A 370 31.06 14.51 12.40
N GLU A 371 31.23 15.82 12.63
CA GLU A 371 30.64 16.50 13.79
C GLU A 371 29.29 17.16 13.48
N LYS A 372 29.16 17.75 12.28
CA LYS A 372 28.01 18.56 11.90
C LYS A 372 27.07 17.75 11.01
N ILE A 373 25.91 17.39 11.55
CA ILE A 373 24.94 16.55 10.84
C ILE A 373 24.45 17.19 9.54
N ASP A 374 24.43 18.52 9.41
CA ASP A 374 24.01 19.24 8.20
C ASP A 374 25.04 19.18 7.06
N GLN A 375 26.30 18.84 7.37
CA GLN A 375 27.39 18.66 6.41
C GLN A 375 27.67 17.16 6.19
N SER A 376 27.04 16.58 5.17
CA SER A 376 27.24 15.17 4.81
C SER A 376 27.89 14.99 3.44
N TYR A 377 28.64 13.90 3.31
CA TYR A 377 29.27 13.40 2.09
C TYR A 377 28.67 12.07 1.69
N HIS A 378 28.67 11.77 0.40
CA HIS A 378 28.32 10.43 -0.05
C HIS A 378 29.45 9.43 0.25
N ILE A 379 29.09 8.18 0.49
CA ILE A 379 30.01 7.06 0.70
C ILE A 379 29.37 5.78 0.17
N ILE A 380 30.12 4.98 -0.59
CA ILE A 380 29.66 3.64 -0.97
C ILE A 380 30.03 2.63 0.11
N ILE A 381 29.05 1.83 0.52
CA ILE A 381 29.20 0.80 1.54
C ILE A 381 28.73 -0.53 0.93
N LEU A 382 29.66 -1.44 0.68
CA LEU A 382 29.37 -2.77 0.13
C LEU A 382 29.48 -3.83 1.23
N ALA A 383 28.50 -4.73 1.33
CA ALA A 383 28.55 -5.85 2.25
C ALA A 383 29.44 -6.97 1.69
N LYS A 384 30.56 -7.23 2.36
CA LYS A 384 31.53 -8.26 1.99
C LYS A 384 31.01 -9.68 2.25
N ASN A 385 30.27 -9.85 3.35
CA ASN A 385 29.79 -11.15 3.83
C ASN A 385 28.51 -10.97 4.67
N GLN A 386 27.98 -12.06 5.23
CA GLN A 386 26.73 -12.01 6.00
C GLN A 386 26.82 -11.13 7.26
N VAL A 387 28.01 -10.97 7.85
CA VAL A 387 28.22 -10.00 8.96
C VAL A 387 28.07 -8.59 8.44
N GLY A 388 28.64 -8.30 7.26
CA GLY A 388 28.45 -7.05 6.54
C GLY A 388 26.98 -6.71 6.29
N ILE A 389 26.15 -7.66 5.86
CA ILE A 389 24.71 -7.45 5.69
C ILE A 389 24.05 -7.00 6.99
N ARG A 390 24.34 -7.69 8.11
CA ARG A 390 23.76 -7.33 9.42
C ARG A 390 24.22 -5.95 9.88
N ASN A 391 25.50 -5.63 9.69
CA ASN A 391 26.04 -4.33 10.04
C ASN A 391 25.46 -3.21 9.16
N LEU A 392 25.27 -3.47 7.87
CA LEU A 392 24.58 -2.55 6.97
C LEU A 392 23.14 -2.28 7.43
N TYR A 393 22.39 -3.30 7.84
CA TYR A 393 21.04 -3.13 8.38
C TYR A 393 21.02 -2.31 9.67
N LYS A 394 22.01 -2.49 10.56
CA LYS A 394 22.15 -1.65 11.76
C LYS A 394 22.44 -0.19 11.40
N LEU A 395 23.33 0.05 10.43
CA LEU A 395 23.66 1.40 9.97
C LEU A 395 22.45 2.12 9.37
N VAL A 396 21.69 1.43 8.50
CA VAL A 396 20.42 1.93 7.94
C VAL A 396 19.43 2.25 9.07
N SER A 397 19.32 1.37 10.07
CA SER A 397 18.38 1.59 11.17
C SER A 397 18.78 2.77 12.04
N ILE A 398 20.06 2.88 12.39
CA ILE A 398 20.59 4.00 13.17
C ILE A 398 20.40 5.32 12.41
N SER A 399 20.65 5.35 11.10
CA SER A 399 20.48 6.58 10.30
C SER A 399 19.02 7.02 10.20
N HIS A 400 18.07 6.07 10.14
CA HIS A 400 16.64 6.36 10.08
C HIS A 400 15.95 6.55 11.44
N LEU A 401 16.58 6.19 12.55
CA LEU A 401 15.99 6.37 13.89
C LEU A 401 16.62 7.52 14.66
N LYS A 402 17.94 7.69 14.54
CA LYS A 402 18.70 8.65 15.38
C LYS A 402 19.16 9.88 14.62
N TYR A 403 19.55 9.73 13.36
CA TYR A 403 20.29 10.75 12.60
C TYR A 403 19.57 11.18 11.30
N ILE A 404 18.26 11.37 11.37
CA ILE A 404 17.51 12.00 10.28
C ILE A 404 17.70 13.51 10.36
N TYR A 405 18.09 14.12 9.25
CA TYR A 405 18.13 15.58 9.12
C TYR A 405 17.53 16.02 7.79
N ARG A 406 16.50 16.87 7.86
CA ARG A 406 15.69 17.35 6.71
C ARG A 406 15.20 16.19 5.82
N GLY A 407 14.66 15.15 6.45
CA GLY A 407 14.13 13.96 5.77
C GLY A 407 15.17 12.99 5.21
N ARG A 408 16.48 13.29 5.30
CA ARG A 408 17.55 12.39 4.83
C ARG A 408 18.22 11.64 5.99
N PRO A 409 18.38 10.32 5.91
CA PRO A 409 19.09 9.53 6.90
C PRO A 409 20.60 9.75 6.77
N ARG A 410 21.31 10.03 7.88
CA ARG A 410 22.76 10.28 7.87
C ARG A 410 23.50 9.36 8.83
N ILE A 411 24.78 9.09 8.58
CA ILE A 411 25.60 8.16 9.35
C ILE A 411 26.81 8.92 9.90
N PRO A 412 26.99 9.00 11.23
CA PRO A 412 28.23 9.52 11.80
C PRO A 412 29.39 8.58 11.49
N ARG A 413 30.56 9.11 11.11
CA ARG A 413 31.76 8.28 10.84
C ARG A 413 32.17 7.42 12.03
N ALA A 414 32.02 7.93 13.25
CA ALA A 414 32.26 7.16 14.47
C ALA A 414 31.40 5.88 14.53
N VAL A 415 30.11 6.00 14.21
CA VAL A 415 29.18 4.85 14.18
C VAL A 415 29.51 3.90 13.03
N LEU A 416 29.84 4.42 11.85
CA LEU A 416 30.28 3.59 10.73
C LEU A 416 31.51 2.75 11.11
N ASN A 417 32.47 3.33 11.81
CA ASN A 417 33.68 2.63 12.26
C ASN A 417 33.38 1.51 13.26
N GLU A 418 32.40 1.69 14.15
CA GLU A 418 31.96 0.64 15.09
C GLU A 418 31.39 -0.58 14.35
N TYR A 419 30.70 -0.37 13.23
CA TYR A 419 30.07 -1.43 12.43
C TYR A 419 30.82 -1.74 11.12
N ARG A 420 32.09 -1.34 10.99
CA ARG A 420 32.86 -1.50 9.75
C ARG A 420 33.17 -2.96 9.39
N GLU A 421 33.13 -3.87 10.36
CA GLU A 421 33.39 -5.29 10.12
C GLU A 421 32.49 -5.86 9.01
N GLY A 422 33.11 -6.52 8.03
CA GLY A 422 32.39 -7.11 6.89
C GLY A 422 31.91 -6.10 5.85
N LEU A 423 32.34 -4.83 5.92
CA LEU A 423 32.03 -3.80 4.93
C LEU A 423 33.27 -3.42 4.10
N ILE A 424 33.06 -3.00 2.85
CA ILE A 424 34.07 -2.39 1.97
C ILE A 424 33.58 -0.99 1.62
N LEU A 425 34.43 0.02 1.81
CA LEU A 425 34.09 1.43 1.63
C LEU A 425 34.69 2.02 0.34
N GLY A 426 33.85 2.61 -0.49
CA GLY A 426 34.23 3.37 -1.69
C GLY A 426 34.13 4.88 -1.48
N SER A 427 34.97 5.65 -2.15
CA SER A 427 35.01 7.12 -2.01
C SER A 427 33.81 7.87 -2.61
N ALA A 428 32.92 7.17 -3.32
CA ALA A 428 31.70 7.68 -3.96
C ALA A 428 31.93 8.72 -5.06
N CYS A 429 30.83 9.38 -5.45
CA CYS A 429 30.72 10.33 -6.55
C CYS A 429 31.30 11.72 -6.21
N GLU A 430 30.90 12.74 -6.96
CA GLU A 430 31.32 14.12 -6.75
C GLU A 430 30.79 14.76 -5.47
N ALA A 431 29.70 14.21 -4.93
CA ALA A 431 29.20 14.52 -3.59
C ALA A 431 29.98 13.77 -2.47
N GLY A 432 30.91 12.89 -2.84
CA GLY A 432 31.83 12.21 -1.94
C GLY A 432 32.85 13.14 -1.29
N GLU A 433 33.40 12.71 -0.15
CA GLU A 433 34.28 13.54 0.67
C GLU A 433 35.56 13.95 -0.08
N LEU A 434 36.15 13.01 -0.82
CA LEU A 434 37.41 13.22 -1.54
C LEU A 434 37.26 14.26 -2.66
N VAL A 435 36.24 14.10 -3.53
CA VAL A 435 36.00 15.01 -4.65
C VAL A 435 35.59 16.39 -4.16
N ARG A 436 34.65 16.49 -3.20
CA ARG A 436 34.29 17.80 -2.62
C ARG A 436 35.47 18.50 -1.97
N SER A 437 36.34 17.75 -1.30
CA SER A 437 37.53 18.32 -0.66
C SER A 437 38.56 18.81 -1.67
N MET A 438 38.66 18.15 -2.83
CA MET A 438 39.52 18.57 -3.93
C MET A 438 38.96 19.78 -4.69
N VAL A 439 37.67 19.76 -5.04
CA VAL A 439 37.06 20.73 -5.97
C VAL A 439 36.49 21.94 -5.25
N GLN A 440 35.66 21.72 -4.23
CA GLN A 440 34.94 22.80 -3.54
C GLN A 440 35.79 23.41 -2.43
N LYS A 441 36.47 22.57 -1.62
CA LYS A 441 37.32 23.06 -0.51
C LYS A 441 38.76 23.37 -0.94
N LYS A 442 39.21 22.85 -2.08
CA LYS A 442 40.57 23.03 -2.62
C LYS A 442 41.67 22.71 -1.60
N LEU A 443 41.51 21.59 -0.88
CA LEU A 443 42.48 21.19 0.14
C LEU A 443 43.84 20.80 -0.49
N PRO A 444 44.95 20.97 0.25
CA PRO A 444 46.27 20.52 -0.20
C PRO A 444 46.33 19.01 -0.46
N TYR A 445 47.19 18.58 -1.39
CA TYR A 445 47.33 17.18 -1.82
C TYR A 445 47.54 16.19 -0.66
N GLU A 446 48.36 16.54 0.33
CA GLU A 446 48.61 15.69 1.51
C GLU A 446 47.36 15.48 2.38
N GLU A 447 46.46 16.46 2.46
CA GLU A 447 45.19 16.29 3.17
C GLU A 447 44.23 15.40 2.37
N LEU A 448 44.23 15.50 1.03
CA LEU A 448 43.46 14.60 0.17
C LEU A 448 43.90 13.14 0.33
N LYS A 449 45.21 12.88 0.49
CA LYS A 449 45.74 11.54 0.78
C LYS A 449 45.23 10.99 2.11
N LYS A 450 45.18 11.82 3.17
CA LYS A 450 44.64 11.41 4.46
C LYS A 450 43.16 11.04 4.38
N ILE A 451 42.38 11.80 3.61
CA ILE A 451 40.96 11.49 3.37
C ILE A 451 40.84 10.18 2.60
N ALA A 452 41.60 10.01 1.52
CA ALA A 452 41.57 8.82 0.66
C ALA A 452 41.97 7.53 1.42
N ASP A 453 42.89 7.61 2.39
CA ASP A 453 43.35 6.45 3.16
C ASP A 453 42.23 5.75 3.96
N TYR A 454 41.19 6.50 4.32
CA TYR A 454 40.02 5.96 5.03
C TYR A 454 39.22 4.93 4.22
N TYR A 455 39.28 5.01 2.89
CA TYR A 455 38.50 4.17 1.97
C TYR A 455 39.27 2.91 1.56
N ASP A 456 38.54 1.85 1.21
CA ASP A 456 39.12 0.58 0.77
C ASP A 456 39.42 0.59 -0.74
N TYR A 457 38.62 1.33 -1.51
CA TYR A 457 38.88 1.67 -2.91
C TYR A 457 38.43 3.10 -3.22
N LEU A 458 39.00 3.67 -4.28
CA LEU A 458 38.69 5.02 -4.74
C LEU A 458 37.93 4.97 -6.06
N GLU A 459 36.92 5.83 -6.19
CA GLU A 459 36.06 5.91 -7.38
C GLU A 459 36.48 7.05 -8.30
N ILE A 460 36.41 6.77 -9.60
CA ILE A 460 36.46 7.76 -10.68
C ILE A 460 35.24 7.56 -11.58
N GLN A 461 34.72 8.63 -12.15
CA GLN A 461 33.48 8.61 -12.94
C GLN A 461 33.70 9.15 -14.36
N PRO A 462 32.84 8.78 -15.32
CA PRO A 462 32.75 9.43 -16.63
C PRO A 462 32.69 10.95 -16.51
N LEU A 463 33.29 11.66 -17.46
CA LEU A 463 33.34 13.12 -17.49
C LEU A 463 31.94 13.72 -17.56
N THR A 464 31.04 13.06 -18.30
CA THR A 464 29.64 13.49 -18.48
C THR A 464 28.84 13.52 -17.17
N ASN A 465 29.15 12.67 -16.20
CA ASN A 465 28.55 12.70 -14.86
C ASN A 465 28.80 14.06 -14.18
N ASN A 466 30.01 14.60 -14.38
CA ASN A 466 30.53 15.78 -13.69
C ASN A 466 30.56 17.05 -14.55
N SER A 467 29.91 17.03 -15.71
CA SER A 467 29.82 18.17 -16.65
C SER A 467 29.28 19.45 -16.02
N PHE A 468 28.45 19.33 -14.98
CA PHE A 468 27.94 20.48 -14.24
C PHE A 468 29.03 21.25 -13.48
N LEU A 469 30.14 20.62 -13.07
CA LEU A 469 31.25 21.30 -12.40
C LEU A 469 31.93 22.30 -13.35
N VAL A 470 31.95 22.02 -14.66
CA VAL A 470 32.40 22.97 -15.69
C VAL A 470 31.40 24.11 -15.81
N ARG A 471 30.10 23.79 -15.91
CA ARG A 471 29.00 24.76 -16.03
C ARG A 471 28.96 25.74 -14.86
N GLU A 472 29.24 25.26 -13.64
CA GLU A 472 29.24 26.06 -12.41
C GLU A 472 30.58 26.77 -12.15
N GLY A 473 31.60 26.55 -12.99
CA GLY A 473 32.90 27.22 -12.89
C GLY A 473 33.81 26.68 -11.78
N TYR A 474 33.53 25.48 -11.25
CA TYR A 474 34.43 24.80 -10.31
C TYR A 474 35.68 24.27 -10.99
N VAL A 475 35.55 23.83 -12.24
CA VAL A 475 36.66 23.42 -13.12
C VAL A 475 36.58 24.21 -14.45
N PRO A 476 37.71 24.43 -15.14
CA PRO A 476 37.73 25.29 -16.33
C PRO A 476 37.09 24.65 -17.57
N ASP A 477 37.28 23.35 -17.76
CA ASP A 477 36.90 22.59 -18.96
C ASP A 477 36.91 21.07 -18.69
N ASP A 478 36.66 20.28 -19.72
CA ASP A 478 36.71 18.81 -19.68
C ASP A 478 38.09 18.26 -19.26
N GLU A 479 39.18 19.00 -19.51
CA GLU A 479 40.51 18.61 -19.07
C GLU A 479 40.64 18.74 -17.55
N GLY A 480 40.03 19.75 -16.95
CA GLY A 480 39.87 19.86 -15.50
C GLY A 480 39.14 18.66 -14.88
N LEU A 481 38.13 18.10 -15.56
CA LEU A 481 37.44 16.88 -15.13
C LEU A 481 38.35 15.64 -15.23
N ARG A 482 39.18 15.54 -16.27
CA ARG A 482 40.18 14.47 -16.38
C ARG A 482 41.25 14.58 -15.30
N ASP A 483 41.65 15.79 -14.93
CA ASP A 483 42.63 16.03 -13.87
C ASP A 483 42.14 15.59 -12.49
N ILE A 484 40.84 15.72 -12.20
CA ILE A 484 40.19 15.12 -11.02
C ILE A 484 40.46 13.61 -11.01
N ASN A 485 40.11 12.91 -12.09
CA ASN A 485 40.28 11.46 -12.20
C ASN A 485 41.76 11.04 -12.11
N ARG A 486 42.67 11.75 -12.79
CA ARG A 486 44.13 11.48 -12.70
C ARG A 486 44.67 11.71 -11.29
N THR A 487 44.17 12.73 -10.58
CA THR A 487 44.61 13.03 -9.22
C THR A 487 44.20 11.93 -8.26
N ILE A 488 42.96 11.43 -8.36
CA ILE A 488 42.46 10.31 -7.57
C ILE A 488 43.27 9.03 -7.89
N LEU A 489 43.51 8.75 -9.17
CA LEU A 489 44.34 7.63 -9.60
C LEU A 489 45.76 7.69 -9.01
N ARG A 490 46.39 8.87 -9.04
CA ARG A 490 47.72 9.10 -8.44
C ARG A 490 47.71 8.86 -6.94
N ILE A 491 46.69 9.34 -6.23
CA ILE A 491 46.52 9.09 -4.79
C ILE A 491 46.37 7.58 -4.52
N GLY A 492 45.57 6.89 -5.32
CA GLY A 492 45.39 5.44 -5.24
C GLY A 492 46.71 4.69 -5.39
N ASP A 493 47.49 5.00 -6.43
CA ASP A 493 48.81 4.41 -6.67
C ASP A 493 49.79 4.65 -5.49
N GLU A 494 49.84 5.88 -4.96
CA GLU A 494 50.75 6.23 -3.84
C GLU A 494 50.36 5.57 -2.51
N LEU A 495 49.06 5.32 -2.28
CA LEU A 495 48.56 4.67 -1.07
C LEU A 495 48.43 3.14 -1.20
N GLY A 496 48.66 2.59 -2.40
CA GLY A 496 48.43 1.17 -2.69
C GLY A 496 46.94 0.79 -2.64
N LYS A 497 46.04 1.72 -2.97
CA LYS A 497 44.58 1.52 -3.00
C LYS A 497 44.12 1.32 -4.44
N MET A 498 43.10 0.47 -4.64
CA MET A 498 42.51 0.27 -5.96
C MET A 498 41.72 1.50 -6.38
N THR A 499 41.94 1.96 -7.61
CA THR A 499 41.06 2.94 -8.28
C THR A 499 40.12 2.20 -9.23
N VAL A 500 38.83 2.52 -9.16
CA VAL A 500 37.73 1.82 -9.83
C VAL A 500 36.89 2.83 -10.59
N ALA A 501 36.58 2.54 -11.86
CA ALA A 501 35.66 3.35 -12.65
C ALA A 501 34.22 2.87 -12.46
N THR A 502 33.33 3.76 -12.01
CA THR A 502 31.91 3.47 -11.72
C THR A 502 31.00 4.39 -12.51
N CYS A 503 29.78 3.93 -12.84
CA CYS A 503 28.84 4.75 -13.63
C CYS A 503 27.99 5.69 -12.80
N ASP A 504 27.73 5.35 -11.53
CA ASP A 504 26.72 6.04 -10.72
C ASP A 504 25.36 6.06 -11.46
N ALA A 505 24.97 4.86 -11.90
CA ALA A 505 23.86 4.70 -12.84
C ALA A 505 22.50 4.91 -12.16
N HIS A 506 21.69 5.81 -12.72
CA HIS A 506 20.33 6.12 -12.26
C HIS A 506 19.25 5.67 -13.25
N PHE A 507 19.63 5.39 -14.49
CA PHE A 507 18.74 4.91 -15.53
C PHE A 507 19.45 3.94 -16.49
N LEU A 508 18.70 3.17 -17.27
CA LEU A 508 19.28 2.07 -18.03
C LEU A 508 19.88 2.55 -19.36
N ASN A 509 19.13 3.36 -20.10
CA ASN A 509 19.51 3.85 -21.41
C ASN A 509 19.61 5.38 -21.44
N PRO A 510 20.45 5.97 -22.31
CA PRO A 510 20.61 7.42 -22.41
C PRO A 510 19.29 8.20 -22.57
N GLU A 511 18.31 7.64 -23.29
CA GLU A 511 17.00 8.26 -23.52
C GLU A 511 16.09 8.33 -22.29
N ASP A 512 16.31 7.47 -21.28
CA ASP A 512 15.51 7.43 -20.05
C ASP A 512 15.74 8.67 -19.16
N LYS A 513 16.75 9.48 -19.49
CA LYS A 513 17.10 10.76 -18.87
C LYS A 513 15.91 11.72 -18.72
N ILE A 514 14.97 11.70 -19.68
CA ILE A 514 13.77 12.54 -19.64
C ILE A 514 12.89 12.26 -18.42
N TYR A 515 12.75 11.00 -18.00
CA TYR A 515 11.90 10.64 -16.87
C TYR A 515 12.51 11.13 -15.56
N ARG A 516 13.84 11.07 -15.42
CA ARG A 516 14.53 11.61 -14.24
C ARG A 516 14.39 13.13 -14.18
N GLU A 517 14.50 13.82 -15.31
CA GLU A 517 14.24 15.25 -15.39
C GLU A 517 12.83 15.61 -14.89
N ILE A 518 11.81 14.86 -15.31
CA ILE A 518 10.42 15.06 -14.88
C ILE A 518 10.30 14.91 -13.36
N LEU A 519 10.89 13.87 -12.78
CA LEU A 519 10.88 13.63 -11.33
C LEU A 519 11.61 14.75 -10.56
N MET A 520 12.77 15.19 -11.04
CA MET A 520 13.55 16.28 -10.42
C MET A 520 12.81 17.62 -10.49
N THR A 521 12.11 17.88 -11.59
CA THR A 521 11.24 19.06 -11.71
C THR A 521 10.09 18.97 -10.70
N GLY A 522 9.49 17.79 -10.53
CA GLY A 522 8.48 17.52 -9.51
C GLY A 522 8.95 17.79 -8.07
N LYS A 523 10.24 17.54 -7.79
CA LYS A 523 10.91 17.88 -6.50
C LYS A 523 11.27 19.36 -6.36
N GLY A 524 11.14 20.16 -7.40
CA GLY A 524 11.44 21.60 -7.39
C GLY A 524 12.89 21.96 -7.71
N PHE A 525 13.67 21.07 -8.34
CA PHE A 525 15.02 21.39 -8.82
C PHE A 525 14.94 22.37 -10.01
N LYS A 526 15.62 23.51 -9.90
CA LYS A 526 15.58 24.58 -10.90
C LYS A 526 16.38 24.26 -12.17
N ASP A 527 17.39 23.43 -12.04
CA ASP A 527 18.32 23.02 -13.10
C ASP A 527 18.02 21.61 -13.61
N ALA A 528 16.82 21.08 -13.33
CA ALA A 528 16.42 19.73 -13.72
C ALA A 528 16.64 19.44 -15.21
N GLN A 529 16.50 20.44 -16.09
CA GLN A 529 16.74 20.32 -17.53
C GLN A 529 18.19 19.95 -17.92
N PHE A 530 19.16 20.17 -17.03
CA PHE A 530 20.56 19.89 -17.28
C PHE A 530 21.01 18.60 -16.58
N GLN A 531 20.23 17.53 -16.73
CA GLN A 531 20.59 16.23 -16.16
C GLN A 531 21.96 15.75 -16.69
N PRO A 532 22.82 15.16 -15.84
CA PRO A 532 24.00 14.42 -16.28
C PRO A 532 23.62 13.09 -16.94
N ASP A 533 24.56 12.50 -17.69
CA ASP A 533 24.36 11.22 -18.38
C ASP A 533 24.68 10.03 -17.46
N LEU A 534 23.77 9.78 -16.51
CA LEU A 534 23.86 8.72 -15.49
C LEU A 534 23.21 7.41 -15.95
N TYR A 535 23.47 6.98 -17.19
CA TYR A 535 23.01 5.68 -17.66
C TYR A 535 24.00 4.56 -17.35
N LEU A 536 23.50 3.34 -17.21
CA LEU A 536 24.36 2.15 -17.06
C LEU A 536 25.14 1.91 -18.36
N ARG A 537 26.46 2.13 -18.36
CA ARG A 537 27.33 1.94 -19.54
C ARG A 537 27.67 0.47 -19.80
N THR A 538 28.06 0.09 -21.01
CA THR A 538 28.70 -1.21 -21.31
C THR A 538 30.20 -1.17 -20.99
N THR A 539 30.87 -2.32 -21.02
CA THR A 539 32.34 -2.40 -20.82
C THR A 539 33.08 -1.56 -21.86
N ASP A 540 32.69 -1.67 -23.13
CA ASP A 540 33.36 -0.96 -24.23
C ASP A 540 33.15 0.54 -24.17
N GLU A 541 31.94 1.00 -23.84
CA GLU A 541 31.66 2.44 -23.64
C GLU A 541 32.48 3.02 -22.47
N MET A 542 32.68 2.27 -21.38
CA MET A 542 33.56 2.72 -20.30
C MET A 542 35.03 2.72 -20.71
N LEU A 543 35.50 1.76 -21.49
CA LEU A 543 36.87 1.77 -21.98
C LEU A 543 37.14 2.97 -22.89
N GLU A 544 36.17 3.34 -23.74
CA GLU A 544 36.23 4.52 -24.59
C GLU A 544 36.25 5.81 -23.75
N GLU A 545 35.37 5.93 -22.76
CA GLU A 545 35.31 7.07 -21.84
C GLU A 545 36.64 7.33 -21.10
N PHE A 546 37.32 6.26 -20.67
CA PHE A 546 38.57 6.34 -19.93
C PHE A 546 39.84 6.19 -20.80
N ALA A 547 39.71 6.19 -22.13
CA ALA A 547 40.82 5.99 -23.05
C ALA A 547 41.98 7.01 -22.89
N TYR A 548 41.69 8.20 -22.35
CA TYR A 548 42.70 9.24 -22.06
C TYR A 548 43.74 8.83 -20.99
N LEU A 549 43.49 7.77 -20.22
CA LEU A 549 44.44 7.21 -19.26
C LEU A 549 45.48 6.27 -19.92
N GLY A 550 45.25 5.90 -21.19
CA GLY A 550 45.99 4.84 -21.88
C GLY A 550 45.33 3.46 -21.69
N GLU A 551 45.52 2.57 -22.67
CA GLU A 551 44.82 1.28 -22.77
C GLU A 551 44.96 0.41 -21.51
N GLU A 552 46.18 0.23 -21.00
CA GLU A 552 46.43 -0.62 -19.83
C GLU A 552 45.73 -0.07 -18.58
N ARG A 553 45.85 1.24 -18.32
CA ARG A 553 45.22 1.86 -17.15
C ARG A 553 43.71 1.94 -17.27
N ALA A 554 43.17 2.19 -18.45
CA ALA A 554 41.72 2.13 -18.70
C ALA A 554 41.18 0.72 -18.39
N ARG A 555 41.84 -0.33 -18.89
CA ARG A 555 41.46 -1.73 -18.58
C ARG A 555 41.64 -2.07 -17.10
N GLU A 556 42.63 -1.49 -16.43
CA GLU A 556 42.84 -1.68 -15.00
C GLU A 556 41.65 -1.15 -14.18
N VAL A 557 41.28 0.12 -14.38
CA VAL A 557 40.23 0.78 -13.58
C VAL A 557 38.80 0.37 -14.01
N VAL A 558 38.58 0.04 -15.28
CA VAL A 558 37.26 -0.35 -15.81
C VAL A 558 36.95 -1.83 -15.63
N ILE A 559 37.95 -2.73 -15.72
CA ILE A 559 37.71 -4.18 -15.70
C ILE A 559 38.40 -4.82 -14.50
N THR A 560 39.72 -4.65 -14.38
CA THR A 560 40.53 -5.46 -13.46
C THR A 560 40.22 -5.17 -12.00
N ASN A 561 40.23 -3.90 -11.58
CA ASN A 561 40.01 -3.51 -10.20
C ASN A 561 38.56 -3.72 -9.73
N PRO A 562 37.50 -3.39 -10.51
CA PRO A 562 36.14 -3.74 -10.14
C PRO A 562 35.93 -5.25 -9.96
N ASN A 563 36.52 -6.08 -10.83
CA ASN A 563 36.47 -7.53 -10.67
C ASN A 563 37.22 -8.02 -9.42
N LYS A 564 38.37 -7.41 -9.07
CA LYS A 564 39.05 -7.72 -7.79
C LYS A 564 38.19 -7.39 -6.57
N VAL A 565 37.49 -6.25 -6.59
CA VAL A 565 36.54 -5.90 -5.50
C VAL A 565 35.42 -6.93 -5.43
N ASN A 566 34.86 -7.34 -6.58
CA ASN A 566 33.88 -8.43 -6.63
C ASN A 566 34.43 -9.74 -6.04
N ASP A 567 35.66 -10.12 -6.33
CA ASP A 567 36.30 -11.33 -5.80
C ASP A 567 36.48 -11.30 -4.28
N MET A 568 36.53 -10.11 -3.67
CA MET A 568 36.59 -9.95 -2.22
C MET A 568 35.25 -10.23 -1.51
N ILE A 569 34.14 -10.25 -2.27
CA ILE A 569 32.77 -10.31 -1.74
C ILE A 569 32.21 -11.73 -1.86
N GLU A 570 31.68 -12.25 -0.77
CA GLU A 570 31.03 -13.57 -0.70
C GLU A 570 29.63 -13.53 -1.34
N ASP A 571 29.11 -14.70 -1.72
CA ASP A 571 27.70 -14.83 -2.10
C ASP A 571 26.84 -14.88 -0.82
N VAL A 572 26.08 -13.81 -0.57
CA VAL A 572 25.34 -13.59 0.68
C VAL A 572 23.84 -13.58 0.46
N ARG A 573 23.07 -13.82 1.53
CA ARG A 573 21.61 -13.78 1.49
C ARG A 573 21.09 -12.65 2.37
N PRO A 574 20.66 -11.52 1.79
CA PRO A 574 20.03 -10.43 2.53
C PRO A 574 18.86 -10.87 3.40
N VAL A 575 17.97 -11.69 2.83
CA VAL A 575 16.79 -12.21 3.51
C VAL A 575 17.01 -13.70 3.83
N PRO A 576 16.79 -14.14 5.09
CA PRO A 576 16.93 -15.54 5.47
C PRO A 576 16.09 -16.50 4.61
N LYS A 577 16.36 -17.80 4.73
CA LYS A 577 15.54 -18.82 4.07
C LYS A 577 14.08 -18.72 4.51
N GLU A 578 13.18 -19.15 3.63
CA GLU A 578 11.74 -19.30 3.90
C GLU A 578 11.52 -20.43 4.90
N THR A 579 11.72 -20.09 6.16
CA THR A 579 11.41 -20.93 7.32
C THR A 579 10.78 -20.00 8.33
N LEU A 580 9.63 -20.37 8.86
CA LEU A 580 8.91 -19.54 9.82
C LEU A 580 9.60 -19.59 11.18
N TYR A 581 9.99 -18.42 11.69
CA TYR A 581 10.61 -18.25 13.00
C TYR A 581 9.53 -17.85 14.01
N PHE A 582 9.13 -18.81 14.86
CA PHE A 582 8.05 -18.60 15.81
C PHE A 582 8.50 -17.84 17.06
N PRO A 583 7.68 -16.92 17.60
CA PRO A 583 7.87 -16.42 18.95
C PRO A 583 7.67 -17.57 19.96
N GLN A 584 8.43 -17.57 21.06
CA GLN A 584 8.31 -18.60 22.09
C GLN A 584 7.67 -18.05 23.36
N ILE A 585 6.60 -18.69 23.82
CA ILE A 585 5.99 -18.48 25.13
C ILE A 585 5.93 -19.84 25.84
N ALA A 586 6.66 -19.99 26.94
CA ALA A 586 6.70 -21.25 27.68
C ALA A 586 5.30 -21.67 28.15
N GLY A 587 4.91 -22.92 27.87
CA GLY A 587 3.63 -23.50 28.28
C GLY A 587 2.39 -23.03 27.49
N SER A 588 2.53 -22.18 26.46
CA SER A 588 1.38 -21.62 25.74
C SER A 588 0.50 -22.67 25.07
N SER A 589 1.12 -23.67 24.45
CA SER A 589 0.42 -24.75 23.74
C SER A 589 -0.39 -25.65 24.68
N GLU A 590 0.16 -25.96 25.85
CA GLU A 590 -0.53 -26.76 26.87
C GLU A 590 -1.68 -25.97 27.49
N ALA A 591 -1.45 -24.69 27.81
CA ALA A 591 -2.49 -23.79 28.31
C ALA A 591 -3.65 -23.65 27.32
N LEU A 592 -3.36 -23.48 26.03
CA LEU A 592 -4.37 -23.42 24.95
C LEU A 592 -5.18 -24.72 24.88
N LYS A 593 -4.51 -25.87 24.94
CA LYS A 593 -5.20 -27.16 24.90
C LYS A 593 -6.16 -27.31 26.08
N ASN A 594 -5.68 -27.07 27.30
CA ASN A 594 -6.46 -27.22 28.52
C ASN A 594 -7.69 -26.29 28.52
N MET A 595 -7.52 -25.02 28.16
CA MET A 595 -8.65 -24.07 28.15
C MET A 595 -9.73 -24.46 27.14
N CYS A 596 -9.36 -24.93 25.94
CA CYS A 596 -10.34 -25.32 24.94
C CYS A 596 -11.12 -26.56 25.37
N TYR A 597 -10.45 -27.58 25.92
CA TYR A 597 -11.12 -28.77 26.43
C TYR A 597 -12.04 -28.44 27.61
N GLU A 598 -11.58 -27.64 28.58
CA GLU A 598 -12.41 -27.19 29.71
C GLU A 598 -13.68 -26.46 29.25
N LYS A 599 -13.55 -25.55 28.26
CA LYS A 599 -14.71 -24.83 27.72
C LYS A 599 -15.63 -25.75 26.91
N SER A 600 -15.07 -26.65 26.11
CA SER A 600 -15.84 -27.63 25.35
C SER A 600 -16.66 -28.52 26.28
N HIS A 601 -16.08 -29.00 27.39
CA HIS A 601 -16.80 -29.79 28.38
C HIS A 601 -17.92 -29.01 29.08
N LYS A 602 -17.72 -27.71 29.32
CA LYS A 602 -18.77 -26.84 29.89
C LYS A 602 -19.96 -26.66 28.93
N ILE A 603 -19.73 -26.63 27.62
CA ILE A 603 -20.78 -26.40 26.62
C ILE A 603 -21.45 -27.72 26.19
N TYR A 604 -20.64 -28.73 25.85
CA TYR A 604 -21.09 -29.97 25.20
C TYR A 604 -21.10 -31.20 26.13
N GLY A 605 -20.61 -31.08 27.37
CA GLY A 605 -20.61 -32.14 28.37
C GLY A 605 -19.33 -32.95 28.47
N ASP A 606 -19.28 -33.85 29.44
CA ASP A 606 -18.18 -34.79 29.67
C ASP A 606 -18.75 -36.21 29.85
N PRO A 607 -18.48 -37.16 28.92
CA PRO A 607 -17.59 -37.04 27.75
C PRO A 607 -18.16 -36.15 26.63
N LEU A 608 -17.29 -35.62 25.77
CA LEU A 608 -17.69 -34.82 24.61
C LEU A 608 -18.44 -35.67 23.58
N PRO A 609 -19.40 -35.09 22.83
CA PRO A 609 -19.94 -35.73 21.64
C PRO A 609 -18.83 -36.03 20.63
N GLN A 610 -18.90 -37.18 19.97
CA GLN A 610 -17.84 -37.65 19.06
C GLN A 610 -17.46 -36.61 17.99
N ILE A 611 -18.44 -35.88 17.42
CA ILE A 611 -18.21 -34.83 16.42
C ILE A 611 -17.32 -33.70 16.97
N VAL A 612 -17.48 -33.35 18.25
CA VAL A 612 -16.72 -32.29 18.93
C VAL A 612 -15.32 -32.78 19.27
N GLU A 613 -15.21 -33.99 19.83
CA GLU A 613 -13.93 -34.61 20.17
C GLU A 613 -13.05 -34.80 18.92
N ASP A 614 -13.60 -35.39 17.85
CA ASP A 614 -12.89 -35.61 16.58
C ASP A 614 -12.38 -34.29 16.00
N ARG A 615 -13.19 -33.23 16.06
CA ARG A 615 -12.82 -31.91 15.57
C ARG A 615 -11.66 -31.30 16.38
N LEU A 616 -11.70 -31.39 17.71
CA LEU A 616 -10.60 -30.90 18.55
C LEU A 616 -9.31 -31.68 18.31
N ILE A 617 -9.39 -33.01 18.17
CA ILE A 617 -8.22 -33.86 17.91
C ILE A 617 -7.60 -33.50 16.56
N GLU A 618 -8.41 -33.37 15.50
CA GLU A 618 -7.96 -32.96 14.16
C GLU A 618 -7.23 -31.61 14.22
N GLU A 619 -7.87 -30.59 14.80
CA GLU A 619 -7.33 -29.24 14.84
C GLU A 619 -6.07 -29.15 15.71
N PHE A 620 -6.06 -29.73 16.91
CA PHE A 620 -4.86 -29.69 17.77
C PHE A 620 -3.69 -30.46 17.17
N THR A 621 -3.94 -31.55 16.45
CA THR A 621 -2.87 -32.29 15.77
C THR A 621 -2.16 -31.39 14.75
N SER A 622 -2.92 -30.62 13.97
CA SER A 622 -2.36 -29.67 13.01
C SER A 622 -1.75 -28.43 13.68
N ILE A 623 -2.48 -27.76 14.57
CA ILE A 623 -2.04 -26.52 15.21
C ILE A 623 -0.76 -26.73 16.03
N LEU A 624 -0.69 -27.81 16.82
CA LEU A 624 0.48 -28.09 17.65
C LEU A 624 1.60 -28.76 16.87
N GLY A 625 1.28 -29.62 15.89
CA GLY A 625 2.26 -30.27 15.02
C GLY A 625 3.11 -29.29 14.22
N HIS A 626 2.54 -28.14 13.86
CA HIS A 626 3.20 -27.10 13.04
C HIS A 626 3.66 -25.89 13.86
N GLY A 627 3.54 -25.92 15.19
CA GLY A 627 4.03 -24.85 16.07
C GLY A 627 3.12 -23.62 16.21
N PHE A 628 1.90 -23.65 15.67
CA PHE A 628 0.95 -22.53 15.68
C PHE A 628 0.23 -22.32 17.03
N GLY A 629 0.39 -23.23 18.00
CA GLY A 629 -0.26 -23.11 19.31
C GLY A 629 0.07 -21.80 20.06
N VAL A 630 1.28 -21.27 19.87
CA VAL A 630 1.67 -19.97 20.44
C VAL A 630 0.85 -18.82 19.84
N LEU A 631 0.56 -18.86 18.54
CA LEU A 631 -0.18 -17.80 17.83
C LEU A 631 -1.63 -17.71 18.32
N TYR A 632 -2.29 -18.86 18.46
CA TYR A 632 -3.63 -18.94 19.04
C TYR A 632 -3.65 -18.38 20.46
N TYR A 633 -2.67 -18.74 21.28
CA TYR A 633 -2.61 -18.26 22.65
C TYR A 633 -2.37 -16.74 22.73
N ILE A 634 -1.57 -16.18 21.83
CA ILE A 634 -1.35 -14.74 21.69
C ILE A 634 -2.66 -14.04 21.30
N ALA A 635 -3.32 -14.53 20.25
CA ALA A 635 -4.58 -13.97 19.78
C ALA A 635 -5.65 -14.01 20.88
N HIS A 636 -5.74 -15.11 21.64
CA HIS A 636 -6.62 -15.20 22.81
C HIS A 636 -6.32 -14.09 23.82
N LYS A 637 -5.04 -13.85 24.15
CA LYS A 637 -4.68 -12.78 25.09
C LYS A 637 -5.07 -11.40 24.59
N LEU A 638 -4.86 -11.11 23.30
CA LEU A 638 -5.25 -9.83 22.69
C LEU A 638 -6.76 -9.62 22.74
N VAL A 639 -7.54 -10.62 22.35
CA VAL A 639 -9.01 -10.55 22.37
C VAL A 639 -9.54 -10.43 23.79
N LYS A 640 -9.01 -11.24 24.71
CA LYS A 640 -9.38 -11.18 26.12
C LYS A 640 -9.09 -9.81 26.73
N HIS A 641 -7.91 -9.24 26.49
CA HIS A 641 -7.54 -7.92 27.01
C HIS A 641 -8.48 -6.82 26.52
N SER A 642 -8.86 -6.84 25.23
CA SER A 642 -9.86 -5.91 24.68
C SER A 642 -11.24 -6.10 25.30
N ASN A 643 -11.70 -7.34 25.40
CA ASN A 643 -13.01 -7.66 26.00
C ASN A 643 -13.07 -7.28 27.49
N ASP A 644 -12.01 -7.53 28.25
CA ASP A 644 -11.92 -7.17 29.68
C ASP A 644 -11.94 -5.63 29.87
N ASP A 645 -11.43 -4.88 28.90
CA ASP A 645 -11.52 -3.41 28.83
C ASP A 645 -12.88 -2.90 28.29
N GLY A 646 -13.80 -3.81 27.94
CA GLY A 646 -15.15 -3.48 27.47
C GLY A 646 -15.31 -3.31 25.96
N TYR A 647 -14.26 -3.55 25.16
CA TYR A 647 -14.30 -3.44 23.70
C TYR A 647 -14.39 -4.83 23.06
N LEU A 648 -15.54 -5.13 22.45
CA LEU A 648 -15.73 -6.36 21.67
C LEU A 648 -14.71 -6.41 20.51
N VAL A 649 -14.16 -7.58 20.24
CA VAL A 649 -13.33 -7.79 19.04
C VAL A 649 -14.14 -8.51 17.98
N GLY A 650 -14.22 -7.91 16.80
CA GLY A 650 -14.82 -8.54 15.62
C GLY A 650 -13.91 -9.62 15.07
N SER A 651 -14.48 -10.79 14.77
CA SER A 651 -13.75 -11.86 14.08
C SER A 651 -13.55 -11.50 12.61
N ARG A 652 -12.38 -11.80 12.04
CA ARG A 652 -12.09 -11.54 10.63
C ARG A 652 -11.34 -12.70 9.97
N GLY A 653 -11.53 -12.81 8.67
CA GLY A 653 -10.74 -13.70 7.82
C GLY A 653 -11.08 -15.17 8.01
N SER A 654 -10.07 -16.03 7.98
CA SER A 654 -10.26 -17.49 7.98
C SER A 654 -10.14 -18.15 9.36
N VAL A 655 -9.80 -17.40 10.42
CA VAL A 655 -9.67 -17.96 11.78
C VAL A 655 -10.99 -18.51 12.32
N GLY A 656 -12.13 -17.96 11.88
CA GLY A 656 -13.47 -18.50 12.18
C GLY A 656 -13.75 -19.89 11.61
N SER A 657 -12.84 -20.44 10.80
CA SER A 657 -12.89 -21.83 10.36
C SER A 657 -12.33 -22.82 11.42
N SER A 658 -11.72 -22.35 12.50
CA SER A 658 -11.16 -23.19 13.58
C SER A 658 -12.08 -23.24 14.81
N PHE A 659 -12.45 -24.45 15.22
CA PHE A 659 -13.19 -24.70 16.45
C PHE A 659 -12.33 -24.46 17.70
N VAL A 660 -11.02 -24.71 17.61
CA VAL A 660 -10.06 -24.33 18.65
C VAL A 660 -10.05 -22.81 18.84
N ALA A 661 -10.19 -22.01 17.78
CA ALA A 661 -10.33 -20.55 17.88
C ALA A 661 -11.64 -20.15 18.58
N THR A 662 -12.75 -20.83 18.31
CA THR A 662 -14.03 -20.60 19.02
C THR A 662 -13.90 -20.93 20.51
N MET A 663 -13.28 -22.07 20.84
CA MET A 663 -13.11 -22.55 22.21
C MET A 663 -12.05 -21.76 23.01
N SER A 664 -11.23 -20.98 22.33
CA SER A 664 -10.25 -20.06 22.95
C SER A 664 -10.69 -18.58 22.90
N ASP A 665 -11.95 -18.28 22.58
CA ASP A 665 -12.49 -16.91 22.53
C ASP A 665 -11.77 -15.98 21.55
N ILE A 666 -11.10 -16.54 20.52
CA ILE A 666 -10.49 -15.75 19.45
C ILE A 666 -11.56 -15.29 18.46
N THR A 667 -12.58 -16.13 18.23
CA THR A 667 -13.67 -15.88 17.27
C THR A 667 -15.02 -16.26 17.86
N GLU A 668 -16.05 -15.50 17.52
CA GLU A 668 -17.45 -15.83 17.86
C GLU A 668 -18.06 -16.85 16.88
N VAL A 669 -17.43 -17.08 15.73
CA VAL A 669 -17.92 -18.02 14.71
C VAL A 669 -17.67 -19.45 15.16
N ASN A 670 -18.73 -20.27 15.20
CA ASN A 670 -18.64 -21.71 15.45
C ASN A 670 -18.65 -22.51 14.14
N PRO A 671 -17.54 -23.15 13.76
CA PRO A 671 -17.43 -23.84 12.47
C PRO A 671 -18.06 -25.24 12.45
N LEU A 672 -18.58 -25.74 13.57
CA LEU A 672 -19.24 -27.05 13.60
C LEU A 672 -20.48 -27.10 12.69
N PRO A 673 -20.97 -28.30 12.34
CA PRO A 673 -22.26 -28.44 11.67
C PRO A 673 -23.39 -27.78 12.48
N PRO A 674 -24.49 -27.34 11.85
CA PRO A 674 -25.65 -26.80 12.55
C PRO A 674 -26.10 -27.73 13.67
N HIS A 675 -26.36 -27.18 14.85
CA HIS A 675 -26.73 -27.99 16.00
C HIS A 675 -27.52 -27.21 17.05
N TYR A 676 -28.25 -27.98 17.87
CA TYR A 676 -28.75 -27.51 19.15
C TYR A 676 -27.78 -27.87 20.27
N VAL A 677 -27.69 -27.03 21.29
CA VAL A 677 -27.04 -27.35 22.56
C VAL A 677 -27.83 -26.79 23.74
N CYS A 678 -28.01 -27.58 24.79
CA CYS A 678 -28.73 -27.16 25.98
C CYS A 678 -27.78 -26.48 26.99
N PRO A 679 -28.01 -25.22 27.36
CA PRO A 679 -27.13 -24.51 28.31
C PRO A 679 -27.19 -25.08 29.73
N ASN A 680 -28.21 -25.88 30.07
CA ASN A 680 -28.41 -26.43 31.42
C ASN A 680 -27.89 -27.87 31.57
N CYS A 681 -28.32 -28.77 30.67
CA CYS A 681 -27.98 -30.20 30.77
C CYS A 681 -27.01 -30.69 29.69
N GLN A 682 -26.47 -29.78 28.87
CA GLN A 682 -25.42 -30.02 27.87
C GLN A 682 -25.79 -31.02 26.76
N TRP A 683 -27.08 -31.38 26.64
CA TRP A 683 -27.56 -32.20 25.54
C TRP A 683 -27.42 -31.47 24.20
N SER A 684 -26.93 -32.17 23.18
CA SER A 684 -26.72 -31.62 21.84
C SER A 684 -27.27 -32.52 20.72
N GLU A 685 -27.69 -31.93 19.60
CA GLU A 685 -28.17 -32.60 18.39
C GLU A 685 -27.58 -31.91 17.16
N PHE A 686 -26.85 -32.65 16.30
CA PHE A 686 -26.12 -32.13 15.13
C PHE A 686 -26.76 -32.54 13.81
N PHE A 687 -26.73 -31.64 12.82
CA PHE A 687 -27.25 -31.84 11.47
C PHE A 687 -26.11 -31.81 10.44
N THR A 688 -25.70 -32.98 9.94
CA THR A 688 -24.49 -33.12 9.09
C THR A 688 -24.77 -33.34 7.61
N LYS A 689 -26.03 -33.55 7.22
CA LYS A 689 -26.42 -33.89 5.84
C LYS A 689 -26.74 -32.70 4.94
N GLY A 690 -26.39 -31.48 5.36
CA GLY A 690 -26.70 -30.25 4.61
C GLY A 690 -28.19 -29.88 4.60
N GLU A 691 -28.96 -30.41 5.56
CA GLU A 691 -30.41 -30.20 5.68
C GLU A 691 -30.76 -28.76 6.07
N VAL A 692 -29.81 -28.03 6.69
CA VAL A 692 -29.97 -26.67 7.20
C VAL A 692 -28.74 -25.84 6.77
N GLY A 693 -28.95 -24.59 6.37
CA GLY A 693 -27.88 -23.69 5.90
C GLY A 693 -26.88 -23.31 7.00
N GLY A 694 -27.37 -23.09 8.22
CA GLY A 694 -26.59 -22.72 9.40
C GLY A 694 -27.42 -22.87 10.68
N GLY A 695 -26.76 -22.94 11.83
CA GLY A 695 -27.39 -23.15 13.12
C GLY A 695 -28.42 -22.08 13.49
N PHE A 696 -28.16 -20.82 13.15
CA PHE A 696 -29.09 -19.71 13.41
C PHE A 696 -30.39 -19.80 12.60
N ASP A 697 -30.46 -20.64 11.56
CA ASP A 697 -31.70 -20.87 10.80
C ASP A 697 -32.60 -21.94 11.47
N LEU A 698 -32.13 -22.61 12.51
CA LEU A 698 -32.91 -23.60 13.24
C LEU A 698 -34.09 -22.92 13.98
N PRO A 699 -35.28 -23.54 13.99
CA PRO A 699 -36.40 -23.01 14.77
C PRO A 699 -36.14 -23.13 16.28
N ASP A 700 -36.77 -22.27 17.08
CA ASP A 700 -36.68 -22.42 18.54
C ASP A 700 -37.27 -23.76 19.00
N LYS A 701 -36.54 -24.43 19.90
CA LYS A 701 -36.86 -25.77 20.38
C LYS A 701 -36.49 -25.90 21.85
N LYS A 702 -37.35 -26.56 22.62
CA LYS A 702 -37.07 -26.92 24.01
C LYS A 702 -36.24 -28.21 24.10
N CYS A 703 -35.37 -28.26 25.09
CA CYS A 703 -34.51 -29.39 25.36
C CYS A 703 -35.37 -30.63 25.69
N PRO A 704 -35.21 -31.75 24.98
CA PRO A 704 -35.98 -32.96 25.25
C PRO A 704 -35.62 -33.63 26.57
N LYS A 705 -34.48 -33.28 27.19
CA LYS A 705 -34.03 -33.84 28.48
C LYS A 705 -34.48 -33.03 29.69
N CYS A 706 -34.37 -31.70 29.66
CA CYS A 706 -34.63 -30.85 30.84
C CYS A 706 -35.66 -29.74 30.62
N GLY A 707 -36.19 -29.58 29.40
CA GLY A 707 -37.22 -28.58 29.07
C GLY A 707 -36.73 -27.13 28.94
N ALA A 708 -35.44 -26.85 29.19
CA ALA A 708 -34.85 -25.53 28.95
C ALA A 708 -34.82 -25.17 27.46
N GLU A 709 -34.85 -23.88 27.12
CA GLU A 709 -34.66 -23.43 25.74
C GLU A 709 -33.28 -23.85 25.22
N LEU A 710 -33.23 -24.35 23.98
CA LEU A 710 -31.99 -24.76 23.35
C LEU A 710 -31.30 -23.57 22.68
N HIS A 711 -29.98 -23.51 22.80
CA HIS A 711 -29.16 -22.65 21.96
C HIS A 711 -28.96 -23.30 20.60
N LYS A 712 -28.72 -22.46 19.58
CA LYS A 712 -28.62 -22.83 18.17
C LYS A 712 -27.31 -22.28 17.64
N ASP A 713 -26.48 -23.11 17.01
CA ASP A 713 -25.15 -22.69 16.56
C ASP A 713 -24.60 -23.60 15.45
N GLY A 714 -23.47 -23.22 14.84
CA GLY A 714 -22.74 -24.01 13.85
C GLY A 714 -22.99 -23.60 12.39
N HIS A 715 -21.93 -23.26 11.66
CA HIS A 715 -22.00 -22.74 10.28
C HIS A 715 -21.40 -23.68 9.21
N ASN A 716 -21.03 -24.91 9.61
CA ASN A 716 -20.47 -25.94 8.75
C ASN A 716 -19.27 -25.47 7.92
N ILE A 717 -18.23 -25.00 8.61
CA ILE A 717 -17.02 -24.42 8.00
C ILE A 717 -15.85 -25.41 8.17
N PRO A 718 -15.22 -25.87 7.06
CA PRO A 718 -14.11 -26.82 7.15
C PRO A 718 -12.85 -26.17 7.74
N PHE A 719 -12.13 -26.90 8.60
CA PHE A 719 -10.87 -26.42 9.19
C PHE A 719 -9.76 -26.20 8.16
N ALA A 720 -9.71 -27.03 7.10
CA ALA A 720 -8.71 -26.95 6.03
C ALA A 720 -8.68 -25.58 5.32
N ILE A 721 -9.74 -24.78 5.43
CA ILE A 721 -9.81 -23.40 4.93
C ILE A 721 -8.75 -22.50 5.60
N PHE A 722 -8.43 -22.79 6.86
CA PHE A 722 -7.47 -22.04 7.66
C PHE A 722 -6.03 -22.50 7.39
N LEU A 723 -5.71 -23.77 7.65
CA LEU A 723 -4.33 -24.32 7.62
C LEU A 723 -4.03 -25.28 6.45
N GLY A 724 -4.99 -25.54 5.56
CA GLY A 724 -4.89 -26.65 4.61
C GLY A 724 -5.08 -28.01 5.30
N PHE A 725 -4.85 -29.10 4.56
CA PHE A 725 -4.95 -30.46 5.10
C PHE A 725 -3.67 -30.92 5.79
N ASP A 726 -2.52 -30.49 5.26
CA ASP A 726 -1.20 -30.94 5.69
C ASP A 726 -0.50 -29.88 6.57
N GLY A 727 -1.21 -28.80 6.97
CA GLY A 727 -0.64 -27.61 7.61
C GLY A 727 0.38 -26.88 6.72
N ASP A 728 0.24 -27.02 5.40
CA ASP A 728 1.13 -26.43 4.38
C ASP A 728 0.93 -24.92 4.20
N LYS A 729 -0.02 -24.34 4.91
CA LYS A 729 -0.33 -22.90 4.90
C LYS A 729 0.02 -22.28 6.25
N VAL A 730 0.77 -21.18 6.22
CA VAL A 730 1.00 -20.33 7.39
C VAL A 730 -0.29 -19.55 7.67
N PRO A 731 -0.83 -19.56 8.91
CA PRO A 731 -2.05 -18.86 9.25
C PRO A 731 -1.77 -17.38 9.56
N ASP A 732 -2.61 -16.51 9.01
CA ASP A 732 -2.76 -15.12 9.46
C ASP A 732 -3.95 -15.06 10.43
N ILE A 733 -3.75 -14.45 11.61
CA ILE A 733 -4.84 -14.22 12.57
C ILE A 733 -5.28 -12.78 12.48
N ASP A 734 -6.41 -12.57 11.83
CA ASP A 734 -7.02 -11.26 11.61
C ASP A 734 -8.02 -10.95 12.73
N LEU A 735 -7.83 -9.82 13.41
CA LEU A 735 -8.69 -9.36 14.50
C LEU A 735 -9.12 -7.92 14.25
N ASN A 736 -10.43 -7.68 14.23
CA ASN A 736 -11.00 -6.33 14.10
C ASN A 736 -11.23 -5.74 15.49
N PHE A 737 -10.33 -4.87 15.93
CA PHE A 737 -10.48 -4.06 17.13
C PHE A 737 -11.26 -2.78 16.81
N SER A 738 -11.86 -2.18 17.84
CA SER A 738 -12.36 -0.80 17.71
C SER A 738 -11.23 0.15 17.29
N GLY A 739 -11.51 1.10 16.40
CA GLY A 739 -10.56 2.14 16.02
C GLY A 739 -9.99 2.91 17.21
N GLU A 740 -10.78 3.13 18.26
CA GLU A 740 -10.35 3.77 19.51
C GLU A 740 -9.37 2.89 20.31
N TYR A 741 -9.60 1.58 20.30
CA TYR A 741 -8.82 0.61 21.08
C TYR A 741 -7.58 0.12 20.35
N HIS A 742 -7.56 0.21 19.02
CA HIS A 742 -6.51 -0.27 18.14
C HIS A 742 -5.09 0.14 18.61
N PRO A 743 -4.78 1.41 18.95
CA PRO A 743 -3.47 1.79 19.47
C PRO A 743 -3.09 1.08 20.78
N LYS A 744 -4.06 0.81 21.67
CA LYS A 744 -3.85 0.11 22.94
C LYS A 744 -3.58 -1.38 22.72
N ALA A 745 -4.28 -2.02 21.77
CA ALA A 745 -4.02 -3.40 21.37
C ALA A 745 -2.60 -3.57 20.80
N HIS A 746 -2.15 -2.62 19.96
CA HIS A 746 -0.76 -2.58 19.48
C HIS A 746 0.23 -2.49 20.64
N LYS A 747 0.03 -1.54 21.57
CA LYS A 747 0.93 -1.38 22.72
C LYS A 747 0.98 -2.63 23.61
N TYR A 748 -0.12 -3.35 23.76
CA TYR A 748 -0.15 -4.60 24.53
C TYR A 748 0.75 -5.69 23.91
N THR A 749 0.96 -5.69 22.58
CA THR A 749 1.93 -6.61 21.98
C THR A 749 3.37 -6.32 22.42
N GLU A 750 3.73 -5.06 22.67
CA GLU A 750 5.05 -4.71 23.23
C GLU A 750 5.22 -5.28 24.65
N GLU A 751 4.15 -5.34 25.45
CA GLU A 751 4.18 -5.97 26.77
C GLU A 751 4.31 -7.50 26.68
N LEU A 752 3.65 -8.11 25.70
CA LEU A 752 3.70 -9.56 25.48
C LEU A 752 5.06 -10.02 24.95
N PHE A 753 5.66 -9.30 24.02
CA PHE A 753 6.87 -9.76 23.31
C PHE A 753 8.13 -9.00 23.68
N GLY A 754 8.02 -7.79 24.21
CA GLY A 754 9.12 -6.85 24.40
C GLY A 754 9.11 -5.78 23.32
N LYS A 755 9.36 -4.53 23.72
CA LYS A 755 9.35 -3.36 22.83
C LYS A 755 10.31 -3.49 21.63
N ASP A 756 11.45 -4.15 21.83
CA ASP A 756 12.48 -4.32 20.78
C ASP A 756 12.20 -5.52 19.86
N ASN A 757 11.10 -6.24 20.08
CA ASN A 757 10.72 -7.45 19.36
C ASN A 757 9.42 -7.30 18.57
N VAL A 758 8.86 -6.10 18.51
CA VAL A 758 7.58 -5.80 17.87
C VAL A 758 7.76 -4.58 17.00
N PHE A 759 7.42 -4.71 15.72
CA PHE A 759 7.52 -3.61 14.76
C PHE A 759 6.25 -3.56 13.92
N ARG A 760 5.80 -2.36 13.54
CA ARG A 760 4.77 -2.28 12.50
C ARG A 760 5.35 -2.71 11.18
N ALA A 761 4.59 -3.41 10.35
CA ALA A 761 5.02 -3.70 8.99
C ALA A 761 5.15 -2.37 8.22
N GLY A 762 6.30 -2.12 7.60
CA GLY A 762 6.51 -0.95 6.75
C GLY A 762 5.82 -1.11 5.39
N THR A 763 5.48 0.01 4.77
CA THR A 763 5.02 0.04 3.38
C THR A 763 5.87 1.00 2.56
N ILE A 764 6.04 0.69 1.26
CA ILE A 764 6.77 1.54 0.32
C ILE A 764 5.75 2.21 -0.59
N GLY A 765 5.67 3.54 -0.50
CA GLY A 765 4.82 4.34 -1.39
C GLY A 765 5.57 4.61 -2.69
N ALA A 766 4.97 4.23 -3.82
CA ALA A 766 5.49 4.48 -5.15
C ALA A 766 4.61 5.48 -5.91
N VAL A 767 5.21 6.20 -6.86
CA VAL A 767 4.50 7.09 -7.77
C VAL A 767 3.50 6.29 -8.61
N LYS A 768 2.22 6.66 -8.48
CA LYS A 768 1.10 6.12 -9.26
C LYS A 768 0.74 7.04 -10.41
N ASP A 769 -0.01 6.53 -11.39
CA ASP A 769 -0.38 7.23 -12.63
C ASP A 769 -0.87 8.67 -12.43
N LYS A 770 -1.79 8.90 -11.49
CA LYS A 770 -2.33 10.23 -11.20
C LYS A 770 -1.25 11.21 -10.71
N THR A 771 -0.31 10.72 -9.90
CA THR A 771 0.80 11.55 -9.38
C THR A 771 1.84 11.79 -10.47
N ALA A 772 2.18 10.77 -11.25
CA ALA A 772 3.06 10.88 -12.41
C ALA A 772 2.50 11.87 -13.44
N TYR A 773 1.21 11.82 -13.74
CA TYR A 773 0.53 12.79 -14.61
C TYR A 773 0.73 14.22 -14.10
N GLY A 774 0.54 14.44 -12.79
CA GLY A 774 0.80 15.73 -12.16
C GLY A 774 2.25 16.22 -12.30
N TYR A 775 3.25 15.32 -12.20
CA TYR A 775 4.66 15.68 -12.40
C TYR A 775 4.96 16.03 -13.86
N VAL A 776 4.46 15.26 -14.82
CA VAL A 776 4.64 15.53 -16.25
C VAL A 776 4.01 16.88 -16.62
N MET A 777 2.81 17.19 -16.10
CA MET A 777 2.15 18.48 -16.33
C MET A 777 2.96 19.65 -15.75
N LYS A 778 3.48 19.51 -14.53
CA LYS A 778 4.37 20.53 -13.93
C LYS A 778 5.64 20.74 -14.74
N TRP A 779 6.24 19.66 -15.23
CA TRP A 779 7.43 19.70 -16.10
C TRP A 779 7.14 20.41 -17.42
N ALA A 780 6.03 20.08 -18.08
CA ALA A 780 5.62 20.74 -19.32
C ALA A 780 5.37 22.25 -19.10
N ALA A 781 4.68 22.61 -18.02
CA ALA A 781 4.43 23.99 -17.65
C ALA A 781 5.73 24.77 -17.37
N ALA A 782 6.70 24.16 -16.67
CA ALA A 782 8.00 24.76 -16.39
C ALA A 782 8.81 25.04 -17.66
N ARG A 783 8.61 24.24 -18.72
CA ARG A 783 9.20 24.44 -20.05
C ARG A 783 8.37 25.35 -20.97
N GLY A 784 7.23 25.86 -20.52
CA GLY A 784 6.31 26.64 -21.34
C GLY A 784 5.68 25.85 -22.49
N MET A 785 5.62 24.52 -22.37
CA MET A 785 5.07 23.63 -23.39
C MET A 785 3.56 23.47 -23.20
N GLN A 786 2.79 23.61 -24.28
CA GLN A 786 1.40 23.17 -24.31
C GLN A 786 1.35 21.73 -24.81
N VAL A 787 1.04 20.81 -23.90
CA VAL A 787 0.99 19.37 -24.17
C VAL A 787 -0.43 18.86 -24.00
N ASN A 788 -0.83 17.88 -24.81
CA ASN A 788 -2.11 17.21 -24.64
C ASN A 788 -1.99 15.91 -23.84
N ASP A 789 -3.13 15.34 -23.46
CA ASP A 789 -3.20 14.13 -22.63
C ASP A 789 -2.47 12.93 -23.27
N ALA A 790 -2.48 12.81 -24.61
CA ALA A 790 -1.80 11.72 -25.30
C ALA A 790 -0.27 11.80 -25.09
N TYR A 791 0.33 12.98 -25.19
CA TYR A 791 1.74 13.19 -24.89
C TYR A 791 2.06 12.94 -23.43
N VAL A 792 1.23 13.47 -22.52
CA VAL A 792 1.41 13.31 -21.08
C VAL A 792 1.40 11.83 -20.70
N ASN A 793 0.41 11.08 -21.16
CA ASN A 793 0.28 9.65 -20.90
C ASN A 793 1.45 8.83 -21.47
N SER A 794 2.10 9.30 -22.54
CA SER A 794 3.31 8.67 -23.09
C SER A 794 4.49 8.68 -22.10
N LEU A 795 4.54 9.69 -21.24
CA LEU A 795 5.62 9.92 -20.27
C LEU A 795 5.28 9.39 -18.87
N VAL A 796 3.98 9.27 -18.55
CA VAL A 796 3.50 8.78 -17.24
C VAL A 796 4.11 7.43 -16.90
N SER A 797 4.07 6.46 -17.81
CA SER A 797 4.58 5.10 -17.56
C SER A 797 6.05 5.06 -17.11
N GLY A 798 6.90 5.91 -17.68
CA GLY A 798 8.32 5.98 -17.31
C GLY A 798 8.59 6.62 -15.94
N CYS A 799 7.61 7.27 -15.32
CA CYS A 799 7.71 7.86 -13.99
C CYS A 799 7.01 7.04 -12.89
N THR A 800 6.26 6.01 -13.27
CA THR A 800 5.52 5.15 -12.32
C THR A 800 6.43 4.12 -11.64
N GLY A 801 6.05 3.68 -10.44
CA GLY A 801 6.79 2.64 -9.70
C GLY A 801 8.04 3.13 -8.97
N VAL A 802 8.47 4.37 -9.20
CA VAL A 802 9.55 5.01 -8.44
C VAL A 802 9.09 5.27 -7.01
N LYS A 803 9.92 4.95 -6.02
CA LYS A 803 9.64 5.24 -4.62
C LYS A 803 9.49 6.75 -4.41
N SER A 804 8.45 7.13 -3.65
CA SER A 804 8.17 8.51 -3.26
C SER A 804 8.06 8.72 -1.75
N THR A 805 7.71 7.67 -0.99
CA THR A 805 7.59 7.76 0.47
C THR A 805 7.64 6.37 1.11
N THR A 806 7.60 6.33 2.44
CA THR A 806 7.39 5.11 3.23
C THR A 806 6.20 5.33 4.16
N GLY A 807 5.49 4.27 4.48
CA GLY A 807 4.30 4.29 5.33
C GLY A 807 4.30 3.15 6.33
N GLN A 808 3.14 2.93 6.93
CA GLN A 808 2.87 1.85 7.85
C GLN A 808 1.75 0.97 7.31
N HIS A 809 1.81 -0.32 7.60
CA HIS A 809 0.72 -1.23 7.37
C HIS A 809 -0.46 -0.85 8.29
N PRO A 810 -1.72 -0.91 7.79
CA PRO A 810 -2.89 -0.48 8.56
C PRO A 810 -3.08 -1.21 9.90
N GLY A 811 -2.65 -2.47 10.01
CA GLY A 811 -2.74 -3.23 11.27
C GLY A 811 -1.66 -4.30 11.47
N GLY A 812 -0.72 -4.39 10.55
CA GLY A 812 0.24 -5.50 10.53
C GLY A 812 1.36 -5.28 11.53
N VAL A 813 1.46 -6.18 12.50
CA VAL A 813 2.51 -6.17 13.52
C VAL A 813 3.41 -7.38 13.31
N MET A 814 4.69 -7.11 13.06
CA MET A 814 5.73 -8.11 12.90
C MET A 814 6.33 -8.47 14.25
N VAL A 815 6.28 -9.75 14.61
CA VAL A 815 6.80 -10.26 15.88
C VAL A 815 8.13 -10.97 15.65
N ILE A 816 9.19 -10.45 16.26
CA ILE A 816 10.53 -11.04 16.26
C ILE A 816 10.69 -11.95 17.48
N PRO A 817 11.19 -13.19 17.32
CA PRO A 817 11.52 -14.04 18.47
C PRO A 817 12.48 -13.34 19.45
N ARG A 818 12.25 -13.51 20.76
CA ARG A 818 13.03 -12.81 21.82
C ARG A 818 14.52 -13.15 21.82
N ASP A 819 14.89 -14.28 21.28
CA ASP A 819 16.27 -14.76 21.16
C ASP A 819 16.94 -14.31 19.85
N MET A 820 16.26 -13.49 19.04
CA MET A 820 16.75 -13.00 17.76
C MET A 820 16.73 -11.46 17.68
N ASP A 821 17.64 -10.95 16.85
CA ASP A 821 17.74 -9.52 16.53
C ASP A 821 17.00 -9.24 15.21
N VAL A 822 16.25 -8.13 15.14
CA VAL A 822 15.46 -7.74 13.96
C VAL A 822 16.32 -7.63 12.69
N HIS A 823 17.58 -7.22 12.81
CA HIS A 823 18.53 -7.09 11.71
C HIS A 823 19.01 -8.45 11.17
N HIS A 824 18.51 -9.57 11.70
CA HIS A 824 18.57 -10.86 11.01
C HIS A 824 17.65 -10.91 9.79
N PHE A 825 16.56 -10.12 9.80
CA PHE A 825 15.50 -10.15 8.80
C PHE A 825 15.44 -8.86 7.99
N THR A 826 15.51 -7.70 8.65
CA THR A 826 15.27 -6.41 8.02
C THR A 826 15.86 -5.27 8.86
N PRO A 827 16.30 -4.15 8.25
CA PRO A 827 16.46 -2.89 8.98
C PRO A 827 15.12 -2.37 9.53
N VAL A 828 15.16 -1.33 10.35
CA VAL A 828 13.98 -0.66 10.91
C VAL A 828 14.07 0.86 10.74
N GLN A 829 12.93 1.54 10.61
CA GLN A 829 12.87 2.98 10.37
C GLN A 829 11.62 3.61 10.99
N TYR A 830 11.53 4.96 10.95
CA TYR A 830 10.25 5.66 11.14
C TYR A 830 9.47 5.68 9.82
N PRO A 831 8.13 5.54 9.85
CA PRO A 831 7.31 5.75 8.66
C PRO A 831 7.43 7.21 8.20
N ALA A 832 7.58 7.43 6.89
CA ALA A 832 7.77 8.74 6.28
C ALA A 832 8.91 9.58 6.90
N ASN A 833 9.90 8.94 7.56
CA ASN A 833 10.99 9.60 8.29
C ASN A 833 10.50 10.56 9.41
N LYS A 834 9.30 10.33 9.95
CA LYS A 834 8.66 11.14 10.99
C LYS A 834 8.92 10.57 12.39
N LYS A 835 9.89 11.16 13.10
CA LYS A 835 10.32 10.73 14.45
C LYS A 835 9.23 10.91 15.53
N ASP A 836 8.38 11.91 15.33
CA ASP A 836 7.23 12.25 16.18
C ASP A 836 6.11 11.21 16.13
N SER A 837 6.11 10.30 15.15
CA SER A 837 5.12 9.22 15.06
C SER A 837 5.17 8.24 16.24
N GLY A 838 6.33 8.10 16.91
CA GLY A 838 6.53 7.13 17.99
C GLY A 838 6.49 5.66 17.55
N ILE A 839 6.30 5.39 16.26
CA ILE A 839 6.10 4.07 15.67
C ILE A 839 7.33 3.67 14.88
N ILE A 840 7.85 2.47 15.14
CA ILE A 840 8.95 1.89 14.38
C ILE A 840 8.40 0.86 13.41
N THR A 841 8.75 0.99 12.13
CA THR A 841 8.37 0.07 11.08
C THR A 841 9.55 -0.78 10.61
N THR A 842 9.27 -1.97 10.08
CA THR A 842 10.25 -2.69 9.26
C THR A 842 10.62 -1.86 8.03
N HIS A 843 11.88 -1.94 7.60
CA HIS A 843 12.38 -1.22 6.42
C HIS A 843 11.97 -1.93 5.12
N PHE A 844 11.89 -3.26 5.18
CA PHE A 844 11.26 -4.08 4.16
C PHE A 844 9.76 -4.14 4.38
N ASP A 845 9.01 -4.18 3.28
CA ASP A 845 7.59 -4.48 3.33
C ASP A 845 7.34 -5.92 3.81
N TYR A 846 6.10 -6.19 4.19
CA TYR A 846 5.67 -7.51 4.66
C TYR A 846 5.96 -8.61 3.64
N HIS A 847 5.66 -8.39 2.35
CA HIS A 847 5.82 -9.40 1.30
C HIS A 847 7.26 -9.90 1.19
N SER A 848 8.23 -9.00 1.40
CA SER A 848 9.66 -9.33 1.40
C SER A 848 10.09 -10.27 2.53
N ILE A 849 9.33 -10.32 3.63
CA ILE A 849 9.60 -11.12 4.83
C ILE A 849 8.48 -12.12 5.14
N GLU A 850 7.54 -12.29 4.21
CA GLU A 850 6.43 -13.24 4.30
C GLU A 850 6.96 -14.67 4.48
N GLY A 851 6.23 -15.47 5.26
CA GLY A 851 6.57 -16.86 5.57
C GLY A 851 7.80 -17.05 6.48
N ARG A 852 8.45 -15.95 6.92
CA ARG A 852 9.63 -15.99 7.81
C ARG A 852 9.31 -15.49 9.20
N LEU A 853 8.51 -14.44 9.31
CA LEU A 853 8.07 -13.87 10.57
C LEU A 853 6.56 -13.99 10.69
N VAL A 854 6.09 -13.99 11.94
CA VAL A 854 4.68 -13.97 12.25
C VAL A 854 4.15 -12.55 12.12
N LYS A 855 3.05 -12.40 11.36
CA LYS A 855 2.24 -11.19 11.29
C LYS A 855 1.02 -11.35 12.21
N LEU A 856 0.78 -10.37 13.07
CA LEU A 856 -0.49 -10.21 13.77
C LEU A 856 -1.23 -9.03 13.14
N ASP A 857 -2.36 -9.28 12.50
CA ASP A 857 -3.19 -8.22 11.92
C ASP A 857 -4.19 -7.72 12.97
N ILE A 858 -3.74 -6.71 13.70
CA ILE A 858 -4.52 -5.94 14.67
C ILE A 858 -5.10 -4.78 13.89
N LEU A 859 -6.31 -4.95 13.35
CA LEU A 859 -6.94 -3.97 12.46
C LEU A 859 -7.93 -3.10 13.22
N GLY A 860 -7.98 -1.80 12.91
CA GLY A 860 -9.05 -0.92 13.36
C GLY A 860 -10.30 -1.08 12.49
N HIS A 861 -11.46 -1.18 13.10
CA HIS A 861 -12.75 -1.31 12.42
C HIS A 861 -13.85 -0.53 13.15
N ASP A 862 -14.84 -0.05 12.40
CA ASP A 862 -15.94 0.76 12.96
C ASP A 862 -17.00 -0.09 13.66
N ASP A 863 -17.31 -1.28 13.14
CA ASP A 863 -18.35 -2.17 13.71
C ASP A 863 -18.20 -2.37 15.23
N PRO A 864 -17.02 -2.74 15.77
CA PRO A 864 -16.82 -2.82 17.21
C PRO A 864 -17.07 -1.49 17.95
N THR A 865 -16.63 -0.37 17.37
CA THR A 865 -16.82 0.97 17.94
C THR A 865 -18.31 1.34 17.98
N VAL A 866 -19.06 1.04 16.92
CA VAL A 866 -20.50 1.27 16.83
C VAL A 866 -21.24 0.42 17.85
N ILE A 867 -20.94 -0.87 17.94
CA ILE A 867 -21.56 -1.75 18.94
C ILE A 867 -21.25 -1.24 20.34
N ARG A 868 -19.99 -0.93 20.65
CA ARG A 868 -19.61 -0.39 21.97
C ARG A 868 -20.42 0.85 22.33
N MET A 869 -20.52 1.81 21.41
CA MET A 869 -21.29 3.03 21.63
C MET A 869 -22.79 2.73 21.83
N LEU A 870 -23.35 1.74 21.12
CA LEU A 870 -24.74 1.29 21.30
C LEU A 870 -24.97 0.61 22.65
N GLU A 871 -24.06 -0.25 23.10
CA GLU A 871 -24.11 -0.88 24.42
C GLU A 871 -24.04 0.19 25.52
N ASP A 872 -23.13 1.16 25.39
CA ASP A 872 -22.97 2.26 26.36
C ASP A 872 -24.22 3.16 26.45
N MET A 873 -24.90 3.41 25.33
CA MET A 873 -26.11 4.24 25.31
C MET A 873 -27.37 3.50 25.78
N THR A 874 -27.45 2.18 25.59
CA THR A 874 -28.69 1.41 25.79
C THR A 874 -28.64 0.46 27.00
N GLY A 875 -27.45 0.09 27.46
CA GLY A 875 -27.23 -0.94 28.49
C GLY A 875 -27.50 -2.37 28.02
N VAL A 876 -27.77 -2.59 26.73
CA VAL A 876 -28.02 -3.92 26.16
C VAL A 876 -26.69 -4.55 25.74
N ASP A 877 -26.40 -5.76 26.24
CA ASP A 877 -25.27 -6.57 25.79
C ASP A 877 -25.56 -7.14 24.39
N ALA A 878 -24.78 -6.74 23.39
CA ALA A 878 -24.97 -7.12 22.00
C ALA A 878 -24.81 -8.63 21.76
N LYS A 879 -24.13 -9.37 22.64
CA LYS A 879 -24.00 -10.83 22.56
C LYS A 879 -25.30 -11.57 22.86
N THR A 880 -26.27 -10.90 23.49
CA THR A 880 -27.57 -11.49 23.84
C THR A 880 -28.61 -11.38 22.71
N ILE A 881 -28.31 -10.66 21.63
CA ILE A 881 -29.22 -10.43 20.51
C ILE A 881 -29.38 -11.72 19.68
N PRO A 882 -30.62 -12.22 19.46
CA PRO A 882 -30.86 -13.39 18.64
C PRO A 882 -30.72 -13.09 17.14
N PHE A 883 -30.10 -14.01 16.38
CA PHE A 883 -29.81 -13.85 14.95
C PHE A 883 -30.97 -14.22 14.00
N ASP A 884 -32.14 -14.53 14.54
CA ASP A 884 -33.34 -14.91 13.82
C ASP A 884 -34.56 -14.02 14.16
N ASP A 885 -34.32 -12.86 14.79
CA ASP A 885 -35.38 -11.89 15.09
C ASP A 885 -36.15 -11.49 13.81
N PRO A 886 -37.46 -11.79 13.71
CA PRO A 886 -38.22 -11.59 12.48
C PRO A 886 -38.30 -10.13 12.04
N ALA A 887 -38.35 -9.19 12.99
CA ALA A 887 -38.40 -7.77 12.69
C ALA A 887 -37.09 -7.31 12.05
N THR A 888 -35.96 -7.71 12.62
CA THR A 888 -34.61 -7.42 12.11
C THR A 888 -34.36 -8.06 10.75
N MET A 889 -34.70 -9.35 10.57
CA MET A 889 -34.60 -10.00 9.25
C MET A 889 -35.43 -9.28 8.18
N SER A 890 -36.60 -8.74 8.54
CA SER A 890 -37.46 -8.08 7.56
C SER A 890 -36.81 -6.86 6.91
N LEU A 891 -35.86 -6.17 7.56
CA LEU A 891 -35.15 -5.02 7.01
C LEU A 891 -34.42 -5.33 5.70
N PHE A 892 -33.95 -6.55 5.54
CA PHE A 892 -33.22 -6.97 4.35
C PHE A 892 -34.14 -7.29 3.15
N SER A 893 -35.46 -7.20 3.33
CA SER A 893 -36.45 -7.45 2.27
C SER A 893 -37.53 -6.38 2.16
N THR A 894 -37.74 -5.55 3.18
CA THR A 894 -38.78 -4.50 3.22
C THR A 894 -38.46 -3.45 4.29
N PRO A 895 -38.87 -2.18 4.13
CA PRO A 895 -38.73 -1.16 5.17
C PRO A 895 -39.84 -1.21 6.24
N LYS A 896 -40.80 -2.15 6.15
CA LYS A 896 -42.00 -2.16 7.00
C LYS A 896 -41.72 -2.12 8.50
N ALA A 897 -40.68 -2.81 8.99
CA ALA A 897 -40.30 -2.79 10.41
C ALA A 897 -39.83 -1.41 10.90
N LEU A 898 -39.44 -0.50 10.00
CA LEU A 898 -39.07 0.87 10.33
C LEU A 898 -40.30 1.79 10.47
N GLY A 899 -41.49 1.35 10.05
CA GLY A 899 -42.72 2.15 10.07
C GLY A 899 -42.88 3.09 8.87
N VAL A 900 -42.12 2.89 7.79
CA VAL A 900 -42.15 3.73 6.57
C VAL A 900 -42.44 2.88 5.33
N THR A 901 -42.99 3.50 4.28
CA THR A 901 -43.25 2.84 2.99
C THR A 901 -42.03 2.86 2.05
N GLU A 902 -42.04 2.00 1.02
CA GLU A 902 -40.96 1.94 0.02
C GLU A 902 -40.85 3.27 -0.77
N GLU A 903 -41.99 3.90 -1.06
CA GLU A 903 -42.08 5.17 -1.76
C GLU A 903 -41.56 6.34 -0.92
N GLU A 904 -41.86 6.37 0.38
CA GLU A 904 -41.40 7.43 1.29
C GLU A 904 -39.88 7.39 1.47
N LEU A 905 -39.34 6.19 1.67
CA LEU A 905 -37.92 5.95 1.88
C LEU A 905 -37.11 6.08 0.58
N GLY A 906 -37.74 5.87 -0.58
CA GLY A 906 -37.05 5.74 -1.86
C GLY A 906 -36.23 4.45 -1.98
N SER A 907 -36.50 3.46 -1.12
CA SER A 907 -35.81 2.18 -1.09
C SER A 907 -36.80 1.04 -0.80
N LYS A 908 -36.62 -0.08 -1.50
CA LYS A 908 -37.44 -1.28 -1.33
C LYS A 908 -37.06 -2.12 -0.10
N VAL A 909 -35.94 -1.79 0.54
CA VAL A 909 -35.40 -2.49 1.72
C VAL A 909 -35.08 -1.48 2.82
N GLY A 910 -35.07 -1.94 4.07
CA GLY A 910 -34.78 -1.13 5.26
C GLY A 910 -33.31 -1.17 5.71
N SER A 911 -32.38 -1.61 4.87
CA SER A 911 -30.97 -1.84 5.24
C SER A 911 -30.06 -0.61 5.15
N LEU A 912 -30.60 0.59 4.94
CA LEU A 912 -29.83 1.84 4.92
C LEU A 912 -28.95 1.99 6.18
N GLY A 913 -27.66 2.29 5.99
CA GLY A 913 -26.68 2.51 7.07
C GLY A 913 -26.23 1.24 7.82
N ILE A 914 -26.79 0.07 7.49
CA ILE A 914 -26.30 -1.22 7.98
C ILE A 914 -24.98 -1.55 7.24
N PRO A 915 -23.91 -1.94 7.95
CA PRO A 915 -22.64 -2.30 7.31
C PRO A 915 -22.85 -3.40 6.27
N GLU A 916 -22.12 -3.31 5.16
CA GLU A 916 -22.28 -4.11 3.93
C GLU A 916 -23.61 -3.89 3.19
N PHE A 917 -24.72 -4.09 3.89
CA PHE A 917 -26.07 -4.16 3.34
C PHE A 917 -26.70 -2.80 2.99
N GLY A 918 -26.10 -1.69 3.41
CA GLY A 918 -26.59 -0.33 3.16
C GLY A 918 -26.21 0.25 1.79
N THR A 919 -25.21 -0.34 1.11
CA THR A 919 -24.74 0.17 -0.19
C THR A 919 -25.81 0.04 -1.27
N SER A 920 -25.77 0.91 -2.28
CA SER A 920 -26.73 0.84 -3.40
C SER A 920 -26.64 -0.48 -4.18
N PHE A 921 -25.43 -1.01 -4.33
CA PHE A 921 -25.16 -2.31 -4.96
C PHE A 921 -25.81 -3.46 -4.18
N VAL A 922 -25.54 -3.57 -2.88
CA VAL A 922 -26.06 -4.66 -2.06
C VAL A 922 -27.58 -4.53 -1.85
N ARG A 923 -28.11 -3.31 -1.71
CA ARG A 923 -29.58 -3.10 -1.68
C ARG A 923 -30.26 -3.64 -2.94
N LYS A 924 -29.65 -3.49 -4.12
CA LYS A 924 -30.19 -4.08 -5.35
C LYS A 924 -30.17 -5.62 -5.29
N MET A 925 -29.09 -6.21 -4.80
CA MET A 925 -29.00 -7.66 -4.59
C MET A 925 -30.06 -8.16 -3.61
N LEU A 926 -30.29 -7.45 -2.51
CA LEU A 926 -31.35 -7.76 -1.55
C LEU A 926 -32.74 -7.73 -2.18
N VAL A 927 -32.99 -6.78 -3.09
CA VAL A 927 -34.25 -6.72 -3.85
C VAL A 927 -34.41 -7.92 -4.78
N ASP A 928 -33.32 -8.33 -5.44
CA ASP A 928 -33.32 -9.46 -6.38
C ASP A 928 -33.48 -10.81 -5.64
N THR A 929 -32.98 -10.92 -4.41
CA THR A 929 -32.88 -12.20 -3.68
C THR A 929 -33.88 -12.38 -2.53
N LYS A 930 -34.32 -11.29 -1.88
CA LYS A 930 -35.25 -11.25 -0.74
C LYS A 930 -34.94 -12.32 0.33
N PRO A 931 -33.78 -12.23 0.99
CA PRO A 931 -33.34 -13.23 1.95
C PRO A 931 -34.30 -13.32 3.15
N LYS A 932 -34.53 -14.55 3.62
CA LYS A 932 -35.42 -14.92 4.71
C LYS A 932 -34.70 -15.52 5.91
N THR A 933 -33.48 -15.99 5.73
CA THR A 933 -32.70 -16.64 6.80
C THR A 933 -31.35 -15.97 6.98
N PHE A 934 -30.71 -16.22 8.13
CA PHE A 934 -29.39 -15.69 8.43
C PHE A 934 -28.34 -16.22 7.44
N SER A 935 -28.38 -17.51 7.11
CA SER A 935 -27.45 -18.09 6.13
C SER A 935 -27.64 -17.53 4.72
N GLU A 936 -28.84 -17.09 4.35
CA GLU A 936 -29.05 -16.38 3.09
C GLU A 936 -28.38 -15.00 3.11
N LEU A 937 -28.42 -14.27 4.24
CA LEU A 937 -27.63 -13.03 4.38
C LEU A 937 -26.12 -13.26 4.27
N VAL A 938 -25.62 -14.36 4.84
CA VAL A 938 -24.21 -14.76 4.70
C VAL A 938 -23.86 -14.97 3.23
N ARG A 939 -24.75 -15.57 2.43
CA ARG A 939 -24.56 -15.71 0.99
C ARG A 939 -24.58 -14.36 0.26
N ILE A 940 -25.49 -13.45 0.62
CA ILE A 940 -25.51 -12.09 0.06
C ILE A 940 -24.21 -11.36 0.36
N SER A 941 -23.70 -11.45 1.59
CA SER A 941 -22.38 -10.93 1.96
C SER A 941 -21.27 -11.55 1.12
N GLY A 942 -21.31 -12.85 0.85
CA GLY A 942 -20.37 -13.49 -0.08
C GLY A 942 -20.45 -12.93 -1.51
N PHE A 943 -21.65 -12.84 -2.07
CA PHE A 943 -21.88 -12.34 -3.43
C PHE A 943 -21.50 -10.87 -3.62
N SER A 944 -21.59 -10.05 -2.57
CA SER A 944 -21.32 -8.63 -2.66
C SER A 944 -19.83 -8.29 -2.73
N HIS A 945 -18.96 -9.29 -2.52
CA HIS A 945 -17.52 -9.13 -2.46
C HIS A 945 -16.84 -9.97 -3.54
N GLY A 946 -16.04 -9.31 -4.38
CA GLY A 946 -15.29 -9.95 -5.46
C GLY A 946 -15.83 -9.67 -6.85
N THR A 947 -14.92 -9.44 -7.79
CA THR A 947 -15.23 -9.21 -9.21
C THR A 947 -15.82 -10.48 -9.84
N ASP A 948 -16.86 -10.31 -10.64
CA ASP A 948 -17.56 -11.38 -11.38
C ASP A 948 -18.09 -12.55 -10.52
N VAL A 949 -18.37 -12.28 -9.24
CA VAL A 949 -19.09 -13.20 -8.35
C VAL A 949 -20.60 -13.07 -8.57
N TRP A 950 -21.14 -11.85 -8.43
CA TRP A 950 -22.56 -11.56 -8.65
C TRP A 950 -22.85 -11.18 -10.10
N LEU A 951 -22.33 -10.03 -10.54
CA LEU A 951 -22.51 -9.53 -11.91
C LEU A 951 -21.84 -10.48 -12.91
N ASN A 952 -22.44 -10.66 -14.09
CA ASN A 952 -21.98 -11.56 -15.15
C ASN A 952 -21.91 -13.06 -14.76
N ASN A 953 -22.39 -13.44 -13.57
CA ASN A 953 -22.26 -14.78 -13.02
C ASN A 953 -23.51 -15.18 -12.19
N ALA A 954 -23.46 -15.12 -10.85
CA ALA A 954 -24.52 -15.66 -10.00
C ALA A 954 -25.87 -14.96 -10.21
N GLN A 955 -25.89 -13.66 -10.54
CA GLN A 955 -27.12 -12.93 -10.82
C GLN A 955 -27.91 -13.58 -11.97
N ASP A 956 -27.25 -13.88 -13.08
CA ASP A 956 -27.89 -14.47 -14.26
C ASP A 956 -28.35 -15.90 -13.97
N LEU A 957 -27.54 -16.68 -13.24
CA LEU A 957 -27.87 -18.06 -12.87
C LEU A 957 -29.11 -18.13 -11.96
N ILE A 958 -29.23 -17.19 -11.01
CA ILE A 958 -30.35 -17.13 -10.07
C ILE A 958 -31.60 -16.56 -10.74
N THR A 959 -31.48 -15.45 -11.48
CA THR A 959 -32.63 -14.78 -12.12
C THR A 959 -33.21 -15.57 -13.28
N SER A 960 -32.38 -16.35 -14.01
CA SER A 960 -32.85 -17.29 -15.04
C SER A 960 -33.52 -18.55 -14.47
N GLY A 961 -33.39 -18.81 -13.16
CA GLY A 961 -33.88 -20.02 -12.50
C GLY A 961 -33.02 -21.27 -12.75
N THR A 962 -31.81 -21.11 -13.28
CA THR A 962 -30.86 -22.22 -13.50
C THR A 962 -30.38 -22.83 -12.18
N VAL A 963 -30.18 -21.99 -11.16
CA VAL A 963 -29.67 -22.38 -9.84
C VAL A 963 -30.46 -21.63 -8.75
N GLN A 964 -30.75 -22.27 -7.62
CA GLN A 964 -31.36 -21.57 -6.47
C GLN A 964 -30.31 -20.76 -5.70
N LEU A 965 -30.73 -19.72 -4.97
CA LEU A 965 -29.83 -18.88 -4.14
C LEU A 965 -28.92 -19.72 -3.22
N LYS A 966 -29.48 -20.79 -2.64
CA LYS A 966 -28.79 -21.71 -1.72
C LYS A 966 -27.77 -22.64 -2.39
N GLU A 967 -27.74 -22.69 -3.72
CA GLU A 967 -26.86 -23.59 -4.51
C GLU A 967 -25.75 -22.82 -5.24
N ALA A 968 -25.93 -21.51 -5.47
CA ALA A 968 -24.93 -20.67 -6.13
C ALA A 968 -23.66 -20.48 -5.27
N ILE A 969 -22.52 -20.25 -5.93
CA ILE A 969 -21.21 -20.09 -5.27
C ILE A 969 -21.10 -18.67 -4.71
N SER A 970 -21.16 -18.53 -3.39
CA SER A 970 -21.06 -17.23 -2.70
C SER A 970 -19.75 -17.06 -1.93
N THR A 971 -19.15 -18.17 -1.50
CA THR A 971 -17.93 -18.21 -0.70
C THR A 971 -17.04 -19.33 -1.21
N ARG A 972 -15.73 -19.27 -0.95
CA ARG A 972 -14.80 -20.33 -1.38
C ARG A 972 -15.17 -21.69 -0.77
N ASP A 973 -15.66 -21.69 0.47
CA ASP A 973 -16.09 -22.88 1.20
C ASP A 973 -17.22 -23.63 0.47
N ASP A 974 -18.08 -22.90 -0.26
CA ASP A 974 -19.14 -23.51 -1.08
C ASP A 974 -18.54 -24.43 -2.15
N ILE A 975 -17.41 -24.05 -2.75
CA ILE A 975 -16.73 -24.86 -3.78
C ILE A 975 -16.24 -26.17 -3.15
N MET A 976 -15.46 -26.07 -2.07
CA MET A 976 -14.88 -27.23 -1.43
C MET A 976 -15.97 -28.19 -0.92
N ASN A 977 -16.98 -27.67 -0.22
CA ASN A 977 -18.08 -28.46 0.32
C ASN A 977 -18.91 -29.09 -0.79
N TYR A 978 -19.25 -28.35 -1.85
CA TYR A 978 -20.02 -28.87 -2.98
C TYR A 978 -19.29 -30.01 -3.66
N LEU A 979 -18.00 -29.84 -3.97
CA LEU A 979 -17.19 -30.87 -4.63
C LEU A 979 -17.05 -32.13 -3.76
N ILE A 980 -16.84 -31.99 -2.45
CA ILE A 980 -16.77 -33.14 -1.52
C ILE A 980 -18.11 -33.88 -1.46
N GLN A 981 -19.23 -33.15 -1.39
CA GLN A 981 -20.57 -33.74 -1.38
C GLN A 981 -20.89 -34.51 -2.67
N HIS A 982 -20.27 -34.13 -3.79
CA HIS A 982 -20.40 -34.80 -5.09
C HIS A 982 -19.30 -35.84 -5.36
N GLY A 983 -18.56 -36.25 -4.32
CA GLY A 983 -17.62 -37.38 -4.40
C GLY A 983 -16.23 -37.05 -4.94
N ILE A 984 -15.89 -35.77 -5.15
CA ILE A 984 -14.52 -35.35 -5.47
C ILE A 984 -13.64 -35.44 -4.22
N LYS A 985 -12.38 -35.84 -4.41
CA LYS A 985 -11.44 -36.03 -3.30
C LYS A 985 -11.20 -34.71 -2.55
N PRO A 986 -11.17 -34.70 -1.20
CA PRO A 986 -11.00 -33.47 -0.43
C PRO A 986 -9.78 -32.62 -0.82
N LYS A 987 -8.65 -33.27 -1.13
CA LYS A 987 -7.42 -32.57 -1.57
C LYS A 987 -7.59 -31.88 -2.93
N THR A 988 -8.27 -32.52 -3.89
CA THR A 988 -8.62 -31.91 -5.18
C THR A 988 -9.57 -30.74 -4.95
N SER A 989 -10.63 -30.94 -4.18
CA SER A 989 -11.63 -29.90 -3.86
C SER A 989 -11.01 -28.66 -3.23
N PHE A 990 -10.06 -28.84 -2.31
CA PHE A 990 -9.31 -27.73 -1.71
C PHE A 990 -8.41 -26.99 -2.69
N LYS A 991 -7.69 -27.69 -3.58
CA LYS A 991 -6.83 -27.03 -4.58
C LYS A 991 -7.64 -26.27 -5.62
N VAL A 992 -8.77 -26.81 -6.08
CA VAL A 992 -9.71 -26.10 -6.97
C VAL A 992 -10.25 -24.85 -6.28
N MET A 993 -10.73 -24.98 -5.05
CA MET A 993 -11.20 -23.83 -4.27
C MET A 993 -10.14 -22.73 -4.16
N GLU A 994 -8.90 -23.07 -3.78
CA GLU A 994 -7.83 -22.07 -3.63
C GLU A 994 -7.39 -21.43 -4.95
N ASN A 995 -7.52 -22.12 -6.08
CA ASN A 995 -7.25 -21.52 -7.40
C ASN A 995 -8.37 -20.55 -7.80
N VAL A 996 -9.63 -20.99 -7.70
CA VAL A 996 -10.81 -20.21 -8.10
C VAL A 996 -10.96 -18.96 -7.26
N ARG A 997 -10.76 -19.04 -5.93
CA ARG A 997 -10.87 -17.86 -5.06
C ARG A 997 -9.83 -16.77 -5.35
N LYS A 998 -8.77 -17.08 -6.10
CA LYS A 998 -7.71 -16.16 -6.53
C LYS A 998 -7.86 -15.74 -8.01
N GLY A 999 -8.97 -16.07 -8.66
CA GLY A 999 -9.17 -15.76 -10.07
C GLY A 999 -8.27 -16.55 -11.02
N LYS A 1000 -7.65 -17.64 -10.56
CA LYS A 1000 -6.70 -18.45 -11.36
C LYS A 1000 -7.40 -19.56 -12.15
N GLY A 1001 -8.74 -19.55 -12.19
CA GLY A 1001 -9.56 -20.62 -12.76
C GLY A 1001 -9.49 -21.92 -11.95
N ILE A 1002 -9.84 -23.04 -12.59
CA ILE A 1002 -9.90 -24.36 -11.95
C ILE A 1002 -8.53 -25.04 -11.91
N ASP A 1003 -7.85 -25.08 -13.06
CA ASP A 1003 -6.55 -25.73 -13.21
C ASP A 1003 -5.40 -24.84 -12.75
N LYS A 1004 -4.37 -25.45 -12.17
CA LYS A 1004 -3.12 -24.76 -11.85
C LYS A 1004 -2.36 -24.47 -13.14
N LEU A 1005 -2.09 -23.19 -13.39
CA LEU A 1005 -1.21 -22.74 -14.47
C LEU A 1005 0.23 -22.54 -13.97
N ASN A 1006 1.22 -22.80 -14.82
CA ASN A 1006 2.59 -22.33 -14.57
C ASN A 1006 2.73 -20.84 -14.92
N LYS A 1007 3.90 -20.25 -14.63
CA LYS A 1007 4.22 -18.84 -14.99
C LYS A 1007 4.14 -18.55 -16.51
N LEU A 1008 4.02 -19.58 -17.36
CA LEU A 1008 3.88 -19.46 -18.81
C LEU A 1008 2.42 -19.65 -19.28
N GLY A 1009 1.45 -19.66 -18.36
CA GLY A 1009 0.02 -19.85 -18.67
C GLY A 1009 -0.37 -21.28 -19.07
N GLN A 1010 0.51 -22.27 -18.89
CA GLN A 1010 0.24 -23.65 -19.29
C GLN A 1010 -0.35 -24.46 -18.13
N LYS A 1011 -1.39 -25.26 -18.40
CA LYS A 1011 -2.00 -26.18 -17.44
C LYS A 1011 -0.96 -27.18 -16.90
N THR A 1012 -0.86 -27.27 -15.59
CA THR A 1012 0.01 -28.20 -14.84
C THR A 1012 -0.78 -29.20 -13.99
N SER A 1013 -2.09 -28.99 -13.85
CA SER A 1013 -3.03 -29.93 -13.25
C SER A 1013 -4.11 -30.32 -14.25
N ASN A 1014 -4.91 -31.32 -13.88
CA ASN A 1014 -6.04 -31.80 -14.68
C ASN A 1014 -7.32 -31.86 -13.84
N TYR A 1015 -7.54 -30.85 -13.00
CA TYR A 1015 -8.66 -30.82 -12.07
C TYR A 1015 -9.97 -30.65 -12.81
N GLU A 1016 -10.01 -29.86 -13.88
CA GLU A 1016 -11.24 -29.65 -14.65
C GLU A 1016 -11.78 -30.96 -15.28
N GLU A 1017 -10.89 -31.83 -15.77
CA GLU A 1017 -11.29 -33.17 -16.25
C GLU A 1017 -11.79 -34.06 -15.10
N GLU A 1018 -11.14 -34.03 -13.93
CA GLU A 1018 -11.61 -34.74 -12.73
C GLU A 1018 -13.01 -34.27 -12.30
N LEU A 1019 -13.31 -32.97 -12.40
CA LEU A 1019 -14.65 -32.43 -12.14
C LEU A 1019 -15.68 -32.93 -13.17
N LYS A 1020 -15.31 -32.97 -14.45
CA LYS A 1020 -16.19 -33.49 -15.52
C LYS A 1020 -16.45 -34.99 -15.35
N GLU A 1021 -15.43 -35.78 -15.03
CA GLU A 1021 -15.56 -37.21 -14.70
C GLU A 1021 -16.40 -37.45 -13.44
N GLY A 1022 -16.30 -36.54 -12.46
CA GLY A 1022 -17.15 -36.49 -11.27
C GLY A 1022 -18.58 -36.03 -11.52
N HIS A 1023 -18.98 -35.82 -12.78
CA HIS A 1023 -20.31 -35.36 -13.19
C HIS A 1023 -20.74 -34.02 -12.58
N ILE A 1024 -19.76 -33.14 -12.31
CA ILE A 1024 -20.05 -31.77 -11.85
C ILE A 1024 -20.73 -30.99 -13.00
N PRO A 1025 -21.83 -30.27 -12.74
CA PRO A 1025 -22.56 -29.55 -13.78
C PRO A 1025 -21.73 -28.48 -14.49
N GLN A 1026 -21.95 -28.29 -15.80
CA GLN A 1026 -21.21 -27.31 -16.60
C GLN A 1026 -21.37 -25.87 -16.09
N TRP A 1027 -22.55 -25.49 -15.59
CA TRP A 1027 -22.78 -24.16 -15.02
C TRP A 1027 -21.84 -23.86 -13.84
N PHE A 1028 -21.51 -24.87 -13.04
CA PHE A 1028 -20.63 -24.73 -11.88
C PHE A 1028 -19.18 -24.50 -12.32
N ILE A 1029 -18.74 -25.26 -13.33
CA ILE A 1029 -17.43 -25.12 -13.96
C ILE A 1029 -17.29 -23.72 -14.60
N ASP A 1030 -18.29 -23.28 -15.35
CA ASP A 1030 -18.30 -21.96 -15.98
C ASP A 1030 -18.29 -20.83 -14.94
N SER A 1031 -19.03 -20.99 -13.84
CA SER A 1031 -19.01 -20.03 -12.73
C SER A 1031 -17.63 -19.93 -12.09
N CYS A 1032 -16.95 -21.07 -11.86
CA CYS A 1032 -15.59 -21.11 -11.32
C CYS A 1032 -14.55 -20.39 -12.20
N HIS A 1033 -14.71 -20.41 -13.52
CA HIS A 1033 -13.82 -19.69 -14.44
C HIS A 1033 -14.05 -18.19 -14.49
N LYS A 1034 -15.25 -17.72 -14.11
CA LYS A 1034 -15.59 -16.29 -14.10
C LYS A 1034 -15.14 -15.58 -12.83
N ILE A 1035 -15.19 -16.27 -11.70
CA ILE A 1035 -14.90 -15.69 -10.38
C ILE A 1035 -13.48 -15.11 -10.37
N GLY A 1036 -13.37 -13.80 -10.16
CA GLY A 1036 -12.08 -13.14 -9.96
C GLY A 1036 -11.57 -13.27 -8.52
N TYR A 1037 -12.47 -13.33 -7.54
CA TYR A 1037 -12.13 -13.42 -6.12
C TYR A 1037 -13.28 -13.97 -5.28
N LEU A 1038 -13.01 -14.74 -4.21
CA LEU A 1038 -14.02 -15.21 -3.25
C LEU A 1038 -13.56 -15.16 -1.79
N PHE A 1039 -14.47 -14.73 -0.92
CA PHE A 1039 -14.28 -14.74 0.52
C PHE A 1039 -14.45 -16.11 1.20
N PRO A 1040 -13.81 -16.32 2.37
CA PRO A 1040 -14.16 -17.40 3.28
C PRO A 1040 -15.52 -17.15 3.95
N ARG A 1041 -16.29 -18.23 4.13
CA ARG A 1041 -17.58 -18.20 4.83
C ARG A 1041 -17.46 -17.70 6.27
N ALA A 1042 -16.37 -18.04 6.96
CA ALA A 1042 -16.10 -17.56 8.32
C ALA A 1042 -16.12 -16.02 8.41
N HIS A 1043 -15.51 -15.34 7.44
CA HIS A 1043 -15.50 -13.89 7.36
C HIS A 1043 -16.91 -13.34 7.12
N ALA A 1044 -17.63 -13.91 6.15
CA ALA A 1044 -19.00 -13.51 5.86
C ALA A 1044 -19.92 -13.68 7.09
N VAL A 1045 -19.84 -14.81 7.80
CA VAL A 1045 -20.62 -15.05 9.03
C VAL A 1045 -20.32 -13.98 10.08
N ALA A 1046 -19.05 -13.71 10.36
CA ALA A 1046 -18.67 -12.71 11.35
C ALA A 1046 -19.21 -11.31 11.02
N TYR A 1047 -19.11 -10.90 9.76
CA TYR A 1047 -19.62 -9.60 9.30
C TYR A 1047 -21.14 -9.52 9.37
N VAL A 1048 -21.84 -10.58 8.94
CA VAL A 1048 -23.31 -10.63 9.06
C VAL A 1048 -23.74 -10.62 10.53
N MET A 1049 -23.01 -11.27 11.46
CA MET A 1049 -23.32 -11.19 12.89
C MET A 1049 -23.24 -9.74 13.40
N MET A 1050 -22.19 -8.99 13.05
CA MET A 1050 -22.05 -7.58 13.43
C MET A 1050 -23.16 -6.72 12.82
N ALA A 1051 -23.40 -6.87 11.52
CA ALA A 1051 -24.44 -6.16 10.78
C ALA A 1051 -25.83 -6.41 11.36
N PHE A 1052 -26.14 -7.66 11.72
CA PHE A 1052 -27.42 -8.05 12.31
C PHE A 1052 -27.62 -7.43 13.69
N ARG A 1053 -26.60 -7.44 14.56
CA ARG A 1053 -26.65 -6.78 15.87
C ARG A 1053 -26.94 -5.28 15.72
N ILE A 1054 -26.25 -4.60 14.80
CA ILE A 1054 -26.49 -3.18 14.51
C ILE A 1054 -27.90 -2.95 13.95
N ALA A 1055 -28.38 -3.83 13.05
CA ALA A 1055 -29.73 -3.76 12.50
C ALA A 1055 -30.82 -3.96 13.56
N TRP A 1056 -30.57 -4.79 14.57
CA TRP A 1056 -31.47 -4.95 15.70
C TRP A 1056 -31.61 -3.65 16.51
N PHE A 1057 -30.51 -2.94 16.77
CA PHE A 1057 -30.55 -1.61 17.41
C PHE A 1057 -31.28 -0.57 16.54
N LYS A 1058 -31.18 -0.64 15.21
CA LYS A 1058 -31.92 0.25 14.30
C LYS A 1058 -33.44 0.20 14.49
N ILE A 1059 -33.97 -0.96 14.85
CA ILE A 1059 -35.41 -1.14 15.15
C ILE A 1059 -35.71 -0.79 16.60
N ASN A 1060 -34.97 -1.40 17.53
CA ASN A 1060 -35.33 -1.41 18.95
C ASN A 1060 -34.88 -0.13 19.70
N TYR A 1061 -33.79 0.51 19.24
CA TYR A 1061 -33.22 1.74 19.83
C TYR A 1061 -32.81 2.74 18.72
N PRO A 1062 -33.77 3.25 17.92
CA PRO A 1062 -33.47 4.01 16.71
C PRO A 1062 -32.64 5.27 16.94
N LEU A 1063 -32.91 6.05 18.00
CA LEU A 1063 -32.11 7.24 18.31
C LEU A 1063 -30.65 6.90 18.62
N ALA A 1064 -30.41 5.79 19.35
CA ALA A 1064 -29.06 5.31 19.63
C ALA A 1064 -28.35 4.86 18.36
N TYR A 1065 -29.05 4.13 17.48
CA TYR A 1065 -28.54 3.75 16.16
C TYR A 1065 -28.11 4.96 15.32
N TYR A 1066 -28.98 5.95 15.16
CA TYR A 1066 -28.66 7.14 14.36
C TYR A 1066 -27.52 7.94 14.99
N ALA A 1067 -27.52 8.13 16.32
CA ALA A 1067 -26.43 8.82 17.02
C ALA A 1067 -25.08 8.12 16.80
N ALA A 1068 -25.02 6.78 16.91
CA ALA A 1068 -23.81 6.00 16.64
C ALA A 1068 -23.39 6.08 15.17
N PHE A 1069 -24.35 6.01 14.24
CA PHE A 1069 -24.08 6.13 12.79
C PHE A 1069 -23.46 7.48 12.43
N PHE A 1070 -24.06 8.59 12.86
CA PHE A 1070 -23.56 9.93 12.53
C PHE A 1070 -22.25 10.27 13.25
N THR A 1071 -21.97 9.64 14.39
CA THR A 1071 -20.71 9.82 15.11
C THR A 1071 -19.55 9.07 14.45
N ILE A 1072 -19.79 7.82 14.01
CA ILE A 1072 -18.69 6.91 13.65
C ILE A 1072 -18.59 6.68 12.14
N ARG A 1073 -19.72 6.54 11.43
CA ARG A 1073 -19.74 6.11 10.02
C ARG A 1073 -19.97 7.22 9.01
N ALA A 1074 -20.59 8.32 9.42
CA ALA A 1074 -20.87 9.42 8.51
C ALA A 1074 -19.56 10.11 8.11
N LYS A 1075 -19.17 9.98 6.83
CA LYS A 1075 -17.93 10.54 6.29
C LYS A 1075 -18.02 12.05 6.01
N ALA A 1076 -19.23 12.55 5.83
CA ALA A 1076 -19.50 13.97 5.66
C ALA A 1076 -20.88 14.31 6.20
N PHE A 1077 -20.98 15.49 6.80
CA PHE A 1077 -22.23 16.07 7.28
C PHE A 1077 -22.18 17.58 7.04
N LYS A 1078 -23.36 18.20 6.96
CA LYS A 1078 -23.53 19.64 6.85
C LYS A 1078 -24.71 20.04 7.72
N LEU A 1079 -24.45 20.83 8.76
CA LEU A 1079 -25.45 21.17 9.78
C LEU A 1079 -26.75 21.71 9.15
N SER A 1080 -26.64 22.72 8.28
CA SER A 1080 -27.77 23.34 7.60
C SER A 1080 -28.53 22.41 6.66
N ALA A 1081 -27.91 21.33 6.16
CA ALA A 1081 -28.62 20.31 5.38
C ALA A 1081 -29.39 19.31 6.27
N MET A 1082 -29.00 19.16 7.54
CA MET A 1082 -29.54 18.16 8.45
C MET A 1082 -30.66 18.72 9.35
N ILE A 1083 -30.51 19.93 9.89
CA ILE A 1083 -31.40 20.48 10.92
C ILE A 1083 -32.73 21.05 10.39
N HIS A 1084 -32.82 21.38 9.10
CA HIS A 1084 -34.01 21.97 8.48
C HIS A 1084 -35.12 20.95 8.12
N GLY A 1085 -35.12 19.78 8.77
CA GLY A 1085 -36.13 18.75 8.61
C GLY A 1085 -36.15 18.08 7.23
N LEU A 1086 -37.20 17.29 6.98
CA LEU A 1086 -37.30 16.41 5.82
C LEU A 1086 -37.21 17.13 4.47
N GLU A 1087 -37.85 18.30 4.33
CA GLU A 1087 -37.84 19.05 3.08
C GLU A 1087 -36.45 19.63 2.76
N GLY A 1088 -35.77 20.17 3.78
CA GLY A 1088 -34.41 20.67 3.64
C GLY A 1088 -33.43 19.57 3.25
N GLN A 1089 -33.52 18.41 3.92
CA GLN A 1089 -32.69 17.23 3.61
C GLN A 1089 -32.91 16.76 2.16
N ARG A 1090 -34.17 16.63 1.71
CA ARG A 1090 -34.49 16.22 0.34
C ARG A 1090 -34.03 17.26 -0.70
N GLN A 1091 -34.07 18.54 -0.39
CA GLN A 1091 -33.58 19.58 -1.29
C GLN A 1091 -32.06 19.50 -1.46
N ALA A 1092 -31.31 19.37 -0.36
CA ALA A 1092 -29.86 19.20 -0.41
C ALA A 1092 -29.44 17.96 -1.23
N MET A 1093 -30.17 16.84 -1.07
CA MET A 1093 -29.93 15.64 -1.87
C MET A 1093 -30.17 15.87 -3.38
N LYS A 1094 -31.21 16.65 -3.74
CA LYS A 1094 -31.47 17.02 -5.15
C LYS A 1094 -30.37 17.91 -5.72
N ASP A 1095 -29.89 18.87 -4.93
CA ASP A 1095 -28.83 19.79 -5.35
C ASP A 1095 -27.53 19.04 -5.62
N ILE A 1096 -27.20 18.04 -4.81
CA ILE A 1096 -26.05 17.15 -5.03
C ILE A 1096 -26.25 16.34 -6.32
N MET A 1097 -27.42 15.71 -6.50
CA MET A 1097 -27.69 14.91 -7.71
C MET A 1097 -27.70 15.76 -8.99
N ALA A 1098 -28.11 17.02 -8.91
CA ALA A 1098 -28.10 17.95 -10.05
C ALA A 1098 -26.68 18.23 -10.58
N LYS A 1099 -25.64 18.07 -9.74
CA LYS A 1099 -24.23 18.18 -10.17
C LYS A 1099 -23.80 17.03 -11.10
N GLY A 1100 -24.48 15.88 -11.09
CA GLY A 1100 -24.14 14.74 -11.94
C GLY A 1100 -22.66 14.34 -11.84
N LYS A 1101 -21.95 14.30 -12.98
CA LYS A 1101 -20.51 13.96 -13.01
C LYS A 1101 -19.59 15.01 -12.37
N SER A 1102 -20.08 16.21 -12.06
CA SER A 1102 -19.31 17.24 -11.35
C SER A 1102 -19.43 17.14 -9.82
N ALA A 1103 -20.23 16.22 -9.29
CA ALA A 1103 -20.30 15.95 -7.86
C ALA A 1103 -18.95 15.42 -7.35
N THR A 1104 -18.45 16.03 -6.28
CA THR A 1104 -17.22 15.60 -5.63
C THR A 1104 -17.45 14.34 -4.77
N LYS A 1105 -16.38 13.68 -4.34
CA LYS A 1105 -16.49 12.55 -3.38
C LYS A 1105 -17.20 12.97 -2.09
N ILE A 1106 -16.86 14.15 -1.56
CA ILE A 1106 -17.49 14.73 -0.36
C ILE A 1106 -18.99 14.98 -0.58
N ASP A 1107 -19.39 15.46 -1.76
CA ASP A 1107 -20.82 15.62 -2.09
C ASP A 1107 -21.57 14.28 -2.04
N MET A 1108 -20.96 13.20 -2.56
CA MET A 1108 -21.56 11.87 -2.55
C MET A 1108 -21.58 11.25 -1.15
N ASP A 1109 -20.53 11.46 -0.35
CA ASP A 1109 -20.47 11.04 1.05
C ASP A 1109 -21.56 11.74 1.88
N LEU A 1110 -21.77 13.05 1.64
CA LEU A 1110 -22.86 13.82 2.25
C LEU A 1110 -24.23 13.28 1.81
N TYR A 1111 -24.41 12.94 0.54
CA TYR A 1111 -25.65 12.33 0.06
C TYR A 1111 -26.00 11.04 0.83
N SER A 1112 -25.02 10.16 1.04
CA SER A 1112 -25.21 8.93 1.81
C SER A 1112 -25.56 9.19 3.29
N SER A 1113 -24.96 10.19 3.93
CA SER A 1113 -25.37 10.62 5.28
C SER A 1113 -26.80 11.16 5.29
N LEU A 1114 -27.19 11.92 4.26
CA LEU A 1114 -28.53 12.49 4.13
C LEU A 1114 -29.61 11.42 3.88
N GLU A 1115 -29.29 10.30 3.22
CA GLU A 1115 -30.23 9.17 3.11
C GLU A 1115 -30.71 8.69 4.49
N LEU A 1116 -29.79 8.61 5.47
CA LEU A 1116 -30.11 8.22 6.85
C LEU A 1116 -30.81 9.33 7.62
N ALA A 1117 -30.47 10.60 7.37
CA ALA A 1117 -31.16 11.74 7.95
C ALA A 1117 -32.63 11.80 7.51
N VAL A 1118 -32.90 11.52 6.24
CA VAL A 1118 -34.25 11.43 5.68
C VAL A 1118 -35.02 10.26 6.29
N GLU A 1119 -34.41 9.07 6.38
CA GLU A 1119 -35.02 7.93 7.05
C GLU A 1119 -35.38 8.26 8.50
N MET A 1120 -34.46 8.88 9.23
CA MET A 1120 -34.67 9.31 10.62
C MET A 1120 -35.86 10.27 10.74
N SER A 1121 -35.95 11.28 9.86
CA SER A 1121 -37.07 12.23 9.80
C SER A 1121 -38.40 11.55 9.50
N LEU A 1122 -38.43 10.60 8.55
CA LEU A 1122 -39.63 9.85 8.19
C LEU A 1122 -40.15 8.97 9.34
N ARG A 1123 -39.24 8.50 10.20
CA ARG A 1123 -39.59 7.73 11.40
C ARG A 1123 -40.02 8.60 12.59
N GLY A 1124 -40.11 9.92 12.40
CA GLY A 1124 -40.59 10.86 13.41
C GLY A 1124 -39.52 11.41 14.36
N TYR A 1125 -38.24 11.17 14.08
CA TYR A 1125 -37.12 11.73 14.85
C TYR A 1125 -36.59 12.99 14.18
N SER A 1126 -35.81 13.79 14.89
CA SER A 1126 -35.25 15.04 14.35
C SER A 1126 -33.91 15.39 14.99
N PHE A 1127 -33.14 16.23 14.30
CA PHE A 1127 -31.97 16.87 14.87
C PHE A 1127 -32.40 18.09 15.71
N MET A 1128 -31.65 18.34 16.77
CA MET A 1128 -31.56 19.66 17.39
C MET A 1128 -30.55 20.51 16.62
N ASN A 1129 -30.54 21.80 16.92
CA ASN A 1129 -29.42 22.63 16.53
C ASN A 1129 -28.22 22.39 17.47
N VAL A 1130 -27.01 22.73 17.04
CA VAL A 1130 -25.84 22.72 17.93
C VAL A 1130 -26.11 23.67 19.10
N ASP A 1131 -25.76 23.23 20.31
CA ASP A 1131 -26.01 23.97 21.55
C ASP A 1131 -24.69 24.16 22.28
N ILE A 1132 -24.26 25.41 22.47
CA ILE A 1132 -22.99 25.74 23.12
C ILE A 1132 -22.85 25.11 24.52
N SER A 1133 -23.96 24.95 25.25
CA SER A 1133 -23.96 24.43 26.62
C SER A 1133 -23.95 22.90 26.71
N ARG A 1134 -24.41 22.22 25.65
CA ARG A 1134 -24.73 20.78 25.69
C ARG A 1134 -24.05 19.93 24.62
N SER A 1135 -23.75 20.50 23.45
CA SER A 1135 -23.13 19.75 22.35
C SER A 1135 -21.77 19.19 22.75
N ASP A 1136 -21.48 18.00 22.27
CA ASP A 1136 -20.17 17.36 22.44
C ASP A 1136 -19.17 17.89 21.40
N ALA A 1137 -17.89 17.55 21.55
CA ALA A 1137 -16.86 17.94 20.60
C ALA A 1137 -17.05 17.24 19.26
N THR A 1138 -17.21 15.90 19.29
CA THR A 1138 -17.21 15.06 18.08
C THR A 1138 -18.39 14.10 18.01
N ARG A 1139 -19.13 13.89 19.10
CA ARG A 1139 -20.17 12.86 19.18
C ARG A 1139 -21.58 13.43 19.01
N PHE A 1140 -22.38 12.78 18.16
CA PHE A 1140 -23.82 12.99 18.16
C PHE A 1140 -24.42 12.34 19.41
N THR A 1141 -25.18 13.11 20.19
CA THR A 1141 -25.75 12.65 21.46
C THR A 1141 -27.27 12.67 21.43
N ILE A 1142 -27.91 11.84 22.26
CA ILE A 1142 -29.36 11.86 22.40
C ILE A 1142 -29.72 12.89 23.47
N CYS A 1143 -30.56 13.86 23.11
CA CYS A 1143 -31.07 14.83 24.07
C CYS A 1143 -32.55 15.11 23.82
N GLU A 1144 -33.37 15.00 24.88
CA GLU A 1144 -34.82 15.28 24.83
C GLU A 1144 -35.57 14.53 23.70
N GLY A 1145 -35.18 13.29 23.40
CA GLY A 1145 -35.79 12.49 22.34
C GLY A 1145 -35.40 12.90 20.91
N LYS A 1146 -34.37 13.75 20.77
CA LYS A 1146 -33.78 14.20 19.50
C LYS A 1146 -32.29 13.93 19.47
N ILE A 1147 -31.66 14.12 18.32
CA ILE A 1147 -30.21 14.01 18.16
C ILE A 1147 -29.58 15.40 18.21
N LEU A 1148 -28.65 15.60 19.12
CA LEU A 1148 -27.87 16.83 19.25
C LEU A 1148 -26.54 16.67 18.49
N PRO A 1149 -26.29 17.48 17.44
CA PRO A 1149 -25.04 17.45 16.69
C PRO A 1149 -23.84 17.97 17.52
N PRO A 1150 -22.62 17.47 17.24
CA PRO A 1150 -21.39 17.96 17.85
C PRO A 1150 -20.92 19.28 17.23
N PHE A 1151 -19.92 19.92 17.85
CA PHE A 1151 -19.32 21.15 17.30
C PHE A 1151 -18.60 20.91 15.95
N THR A 1152 -18.02 19.73 15.73
CA THR A 1152 -17.42 19.37 14.43
C THR A 1152 -18.42 19.34 13.28
N ALA A 1153 -19.73 19.28 13.55
CA ALA A 1153 -20.76 19.35 12.50
C ALA A 1153 -20.88 20.73 11.84
N ILE A 1154 -20.24 21.75 12.41
CA ILE A 1154 -20.21 23.11 11.89
C ILE A 1154 -19.05 23.26 10.90
N ASP A 1155 -19.34 23.77 9.70
CA ASP A 1155 -18.35 23.99 8.66
C ASP A 1155 -17.20 24.89 9.17
N GLY A 1156 -15.96 24.42 9.05
CA GLY A 1156 -14.75 25.15 9.47
C GLY A 1156 -14.33 24.95 10.92
N LEU A 1157 -15.03 24.13 11.71
CA LEU A 1157 -14.64 23.74 13.07
C LEU A 1157 -14.00 22.35 13.11
N GLY A 1158 -12.67 22.31 13.22
CA GLY A 1158 -11.91 21.07 13.38
C GLY A 1158 -11.99 20.48 14.80
N VAL A 1159 -11.65 19.20 14.93
CA VAL A 1159 -11.68 18.43 16.20
C VAL A 1159 -10.99 19.16 17.36
N SER A 1160 -9.79 19.70 17.13
CA SER A 1160 -9.02 20.40 18.18
C SER A 1160 -9.74 21.63 18.74
N VAL A 1161 -10.43 22.40 17.89
CA VAL A 1161 -11.19 23.57 18.35
C VAL A 1161 -12.45 23.11 19.08
N ALA A 1162 -13.13 22.09 18.57
CA ALA A 1162 -14.30 21.51 19.22
C ALA A 1162 -14.00 20.99 20.64
N GLU A 1163 -12.89 20.26 20.81
CA GLU A 1163 -12.41 19.80 22.12
C GLU A 1163 -12.07 20.97 23.05
N GLN A 1164 -11.45 22.02 22.51
CA GLN A 1164 -11.12 23.22 23.29
C GLN A 1164 -12.38 23.95 23.77
N ILE A 1165 -13.43 24.05 22.95
CA ILE A 1165 -14.72 24.62 23.35
C ILE A 1165 -15.30 23.83 24.53
N VAL A 1166 -15.34 22.50 24.42
CA VAL A 1166 -15.87 21.63 25.49
C VAL A 1166 -15.03 21.73 26.76
N SER A 1167 -13.70 21.70 26.65
CA SER A 1167 -12.80 21.85 27.79
C SER A 1167 -13.01 23.20 28.49
N ALA A 1168 -13.00 24.30 27.74
CA ALA A 1168 -13.21 25.64 28.30
C ALA A 1168 -14.59 25.79 28.93
N ARG A 1169 -15.64 25.21 28.33
CA ARG A 1169 -16.99 25.17 28.90
C ARG A 1169 -17.04 24.43 30.23
N ASN A 1170 -16.35 23.29 30.33
CA ASN A 1170 -16.33 22.47 31.54
C ASN A 1170 -15.62 23.20 32.70
N ASP A 1171 -14.64 24.05 32.40
CA ASP A 1171 -14.01 24.92 33.38
C ASP A 1171 -14.96 26.05 33.84
N ALA A 1172 -15.60 26.74 32.89
CA ALA A 1172 -16.62 27.75 33.16
C ALA A 1172 -17.53 28.00 31.93
N PRO A 1173 -18.86 28.21 32.13
CA PRO A 1173 -19.76 28.62 31.06
C PRO A 1173 -19.27 29.88 30.34
N PHE A 1174 -19.50 29.98 29.04
CA PHE A 1174 -19.14 31.18 28.27
C PHE A 1174 -20.06 32.34 28.66
N SER A 1175 -19.46 33.50 28.90
CA SER A 1175 -20.14 34.73 29.29
C SER A 1175 -20.56 35.60 28.09
N SER A 1176 -19.80 35.50 26.98
CA SER A 1176 -19.98 36.31 25.77
C SER A 1176 -19.36 35.61 24.54
N LYS A 1177 -19.64 36.15 23.34
CA LYS A 1177 -19.00 35.71 22.10
C LYS A 1177 -17.50 36.02 22.09
N ALA A 1178 -17.08 37.15 22.68
CA ALA A 1178 -15.68 37.50 22.88
C ALA A 1178 -14.95 36.46 23.76
N ASP A 1179 -15.59 36.03 24.84
CA ASP A 1179 -15.07 35.00 25.75
C ASP A 1179 -14.92 33.63 25.03
N LEU A 1180 -15.93 33.22 24.25
CA LEU A 1180 -15.86 32.00 23.42
C LEU A 1180 -14.71 32.05 22.41
N LYS A 1181 -14.51 33.19 21.75
CA LYS A 1181 -13.40 33.39 20.81
C LYS A 1181 -12.03 33.19 21.48
N ILE A 1182 -11.87 33.70 22.70
CA ILE A 1182 -10.61 33.66 23.43
C ILE A 1182 -10.37 32.28 24.04
N ARG A 1183 -11.29 31.79 24.89
CA ARG A 1183 -11.11 30.53 25.63
C ARG A 1183 -11.36 29.29 24.77
N GLY A 1184 -12.33 29.36 23.86
CA GLY A 1184 -12.64 28.30 22.90
C GLY A 1184 -11.75 28.32 21.65
N LYS A 1185 -10.93 29.38 21.45
CA LYS A 1185 -10.07 29.57 20.27
C LYS A 1185 -10.81 29.47 18.93
N VAL A 1186 -12.07 29.91 18.91
CA VAL A 1186 -12.93 29.84 17.71
C VAL A 1186 -12.52 30.93 16.71
N PRO A 1187 -12.18 30.58 15.46
CA PRO A 1187 -11.89 31.58 14.42
C PRO A 1187 -13.09 32.48 14.15
N GLN A 1188 -12.83 33.75 13.77
CA GLN A 1188 -13.90 34.73 13.50
C GLN A 1188 -14.96 34.24 12.49
N PRO A 1189 -14.59 33.63 11.33
CA PRO A 1189 -15.60 33.15 10.38
C PRO A 1189 -16.49 32.03 10.94
N ALA A 1190 -15.93 31.15 11.77
CA ALA A 1190 -16.69 30.07 12.42
C ALA A 1190 -17.62 30.63 13.50
N LEU A 1191 -17.19 31.65 14.24
CA LEU A 1191 -18.02 32.31 15.25
C LEU A 1191 -19.22 33.03 14.62
N GLU A 1192 -19.02 33.69 13.48
CA GLU A 1192 -20.08 34.32 12.69
C GLU A 1192 -21.08 33.28 12.19
N LEU A 1193 -20.60 32.18 11.61
CA LEU A 1193 -21.46 31.07 11.18
C LEU A 1193 -22.25 30.46 12.35
N MET A 1194 -21.61 30.25 13.50
CA MET A 1194 -22.29 29.77 14.71
C MET A 1194 -23.40 30.73 15.18
N ALA A 1195 -23.20 32.04 15.03
CA ALA A 1195 -24.21 33.04 15.36
C ALA A 1195 -25.36 33.03 14.35
N GLU A 1196 -25.05 32.99 13.04
CA GLU A 1196 -26.04 32.95 11.95
C GLU A 1196 -26.91 31.70 12.02
N GLU A 1197 -26.32 30.54 12.29
CA GLU A 1197 -27.01 29.27 12.46
C GLU A 1197 -27.68 29.15 13.85
N GLY A 1198 -27.56 30.14 14.74
CA GLY A 1198 -28.24 30.16 16.04
C GLY A 1198 -27.66 29.20 17.09
N CYS A 1199 -26.41 28.76 16.94
CA CYS A 1199 -25.72 27.82 17.84
C CYS A 1199 -25.33 28.45 19.20
N LEU A 1200 -25.23 29.78 19.26
CA LEU A 1200 -24.72 30.53 20.40
C LEU A 1200 -25.80 30.99 21.39
N GLY A 1201 -27.08 30.73 21.11
CA GLY A 1201 -28.20 31.21 21.93
C GLY A 1201 -28.17 32.72 22.16
N ASP A 1202 -28.48 33.16 23.38
CA ASP A 1202 -28.54 34.57 23.78
C ASP A 1202 -27.20 35.13 24.28
N LEU A 1203 -26.06 34.54 23.88
CA LEU A 1203 -24.74 35.03 24.29
C LEU A 1203 -24.52 36.49 23.83
N PRO A 1204 -24.20 37.43 24.74
CA PRO A 1204 -23.92 38.81 24.37
C PRO A 1204 -22.59 38.91 23.59
N GLU A 1205 -22.42 39.98 22.81
CA GLU A 1205 -21.19 40.20 22.03
C GLU A 1205 -19.94 40.30 22.91
N ASP A 1206 -20.04 40.99 24.05
CA ASP A 1206 -18.93 41.22 24.98
C ASP A 1206 -19.43 41.25 26.43
N GLU A 1207 -18.50 41.09 27.37
CA GLU A 1207 -18.74 41.27 28.80
C GLU A 1207 -18.82 42.78 29.11
N GLN A 1208 -20.01 43.37 29.07
CA GLN A 1208 -20.18 44.70 29.66
C GLN A 1208 -20.08 44.61 31.18
N ILE A 1209 -18.87 44.71 31.72
CA ILE A 1209 -18.67 45.06 33.13
C ILE A 1209 -19.06 46.54 33.26
N ASP A 1210 -20.28 46.80 33.71
CA ASP A 1210 -20.67 48.11 34.19
C ASP A 1210 -19.92 48.39 35.51
N LEU A 1211 -18.68 48.87 35.39
CA LEU A 1211 -17.79 49.25 36.49
C LEU A 1211 -18.33 50.39 37.36
N PHE A 1212 -19.52 50.94 37.07
CA PHE A 1212 -20.16 52.01 37.83
C PHE A 1212 -21.30 51.54 38.77
N ALA A 1213 -21.54 50.24 38.91
CA ALA A 1213 -22.55 49.69 39.83
C ALA A 1213 -21.99 48.72 40.89
N MET A 1214 -20.77 48.96 41.38
CA MET A 1214 -20.24 48.36 42.63
C MET A 1214 -20.02 49.40 43.72
#